data_AF-A0AAZ3SSM4-F1
#
_entry.id   AF-A0AAZ3SSM4-F1
#
_cell.length_a   1.000
_cell.length_b   1.000
_cell.length_c   1.000
_cell.angle_alpha   90.00
_cell.angle_beta   90.00
_cell.angle_gamma   90.00
#
_symmetry.space_group_name_H-M   'P 1'
#
loop_
_entity.id
_entity.type
_entity.pdbx_description
1 polymer ?
#
loop_
_entity_poly.entity_id
_entity_poly.type
_entity_poly.pdbx_seq_one_letter_code
_entity_poly.pdbx_strand_id
1 'polypeptide(L)'
;GALLNYALLIVRLLKDFPWIETSYHGVITENMDIVLLDPPLVALDKDAPVPYAGEICAFKIHGLEAPFEAVVLNGTSGEGQLRARGPVDCELQKEYTFIIQAHDCGAGPGGTGGKKSHKAVVHIQVNDVNEFSPVFREAQYQAAVTEGKIYDNILQVEATDQDCSPQYSQICNYQITTSNTPFAIDRNGNIRNTEKLSFDKQQQYEVLVTAFDCGQKRSTESVAVHIDVKPVCKPGWQGWNKRVDYEPGTGSKQLFPKMHLETCGGPLSSVRTMVELQTSHIGKGCDRETYSEKSLQKLCGASSGSTDLLPAPSVSTNWTASLVTDSGRDSDLIFRFDGRQAAKIPDQMVPQNLTDQFTIATWMKHGPTPGLRAEKETLLCNSDKTEMNRHHYSLYVHNCRLVFLLRRDFTQVDTFRPAEFHWKLEQICDKEWHYYVINVEFPVVTLYVDGVTYDPYLVTDDWPIHPSQIDVQLTLGACWQGGEVTMSRFTQYFRGSLSGLTIRPGKIESQKVISCLQACKEGLDINSLESLGKGIKFHFNPAQSILVMEGEDLENMNAALRKVSYINSRQFPTPGIRHLHISTSVQCFGEDTCISIPDIDAVVMVLQPSEPRITIAGVDRLTRPAADLRGPAGLTLFQDLHIISTVTKGDTASHHTGTGYRHRGEIIHNLDYCDILVLGEELRPEQEGLQLQRSTLLGKHLDATNSTSGVDSMSNYEQVIRQVHYHNWHPTQTPDRKFRLTCSELNGRYTSNEFTLEISVLHKSEAGEHVNHMVAPPQYMQVVHHPAMVHSLYPTHGSGVPSAATVVIVICIAALVVVVVLGIYRIHLTHQQEGRSSDTTKEGELDWNDSALNITVNPMEMNTHFITIVLQPAYGPITHGHDRQDMELRDEPTSHTGHITIWK
;
A
#
# COMPACT_ATOMS: atom_id res chain seq x y z
N GLY A 1 -146.94 39.41 7.25
CA GLY A 1 -147.29 39.89 8.59
C GLY A 1 -146.74 38.92 9.61
N ALA A 2 -145.92 39.45 10.52
CA ALA A 2 -145.59 38.95 11.85
C ALA A 2 -144.85 37.60 12.02
N LEU A 3 -143.85 37.65 12.92
CA LEU A 3 -143.18 36.56 13.68
C LEU A 3 -141.96 35.92 12.97
N LEU A 4 -140.75 36.47 13.07
CA LEU A 4 -139.88 36.72 14.25
C LEU A 4 -139.41 35.42 14.96
N ASN A 5 -138.08 35.28 15.03
CA ASN A 5 -137.27 34.50 15.97
C ASN A 5 -137.29 32.96 15.91
N TYR A 6 -136.27 32.39 15.25
CA TYR A 6 -135.35 31.48 15.93
C TYR A 6 -133.91 31.83 15.53
N ALA A 7 -133.25 32.50 16.46
CA ALA A 7 -131.83 32.73 16.46
C ALA A 7 -131.08 31.44 16.78
N LEU A 8 -129.80 31.46 16.38
CA LEU A 8 -128.66 30.78 16.98
C LEU A 8 -128.46 29.29 16.73
N LEU A 9 -127.16 29.02 16.51
CA LEU A 9 -126.46 27.75 16.73
C LEU A 9 -126.33 26.78 15.54
N ILE A 10 -125.91 27.28 14.37
CA ILE A 10 -124.79 26.58 13.72
C ILE A 10 -123.53 27.06 14.46
N VAL A 11 -123.27 26.45 15.62
CA VAL A 11 -121.90 26.31 16.09
C VAL A 11 -121.21 25.54 14.98
N ARG A 12 -120.50 26.30 14.12
CA ARG A 12 -119.29 25.83 13.50
C ARG A 12 -118.49 25.22 14.64
N LEU A 13 -118.52 23.89 14.74
CA LEU A 13 -117.56 23.11 15.52
C LEU A 13 -116.21 23.26 14.81
N LEU A 14 -115.68 24.48 14.84
CA LEU A 14 -114.31 24.78 14.46
C LEU A 14 -113.47 24.18 15.57
N LYS A 15 -112.75 23.14 15.20
CA LYS A 15 -111.78 22.49 16.03
C LYS A 15 -110.53 23.38 15.95
N ASP A 16 -110.40 24.38 16.82
CA ASP A 16 -109.23 25.27 16.87
C ASP A 16 -107.99 24.46 17.27
N PHE A 17 -107.37 23.70 16.35
CA PHE A 17 -106.11 22.99 16.61
C PHE A 17 -104.96 23.81 16.03
N PRO A 18 -103.86 24.00 16.77
CA PRO A 18 -102.70 24.67 16.22
C PRO A 18 -102.13 23.87 15.04
N TRP A 19 -101.74 24.55 13.98
CA TRP A 19 -101.12 23.99 12.78
C TRP A 19 -99.71 24.56 12.63
N ILE A 20 -98.73 23.69 12.35
CA ILE A 20 -97.33 24.06 12.07
C ILE A 20 -96.97 23.55 10.66
N GLU A 21 -95.83 23.89 10.11
CA GLU A 21 -95.40 23.31 8.84
C GLU A 21 -95.07 21.82 8.98
N THR A 22 -95.22 21.06 7.90
CA THR A 22 -95.01 19.59 7.96
C THR A 22 -93.53 19.19 8.09
N SER A 23 -92.62 20.07 7.68
CA SER A 23 -91.18 19.88 7.78
C SER A 23 -90.44 21.21 7.88
N TYR A 24 -89.32 21.23 8.59
CA TYR A 24 -88.44 22.39 8.72
C TYR A 24 -87.00 22.01 8.35
N HIS A 25 -86.32 22.90 7.64
CA HIS A 25 -84.87 22.82 7.42
C HIS A 25 -84.20 23.94 8.21
N GLY A 26 -83.22 23.57 9.01
CA GLY A 26 -82.51 24.46 9.91
C GLY A 26 -81.02 24.43 9.67
N VAL A 27 -80.37 25.55 9.92
CA VAL A 27 -78.91 25.63 9.95
C VAL A 27 -78.47 26.28 11.25
N ILE A 28 -77.44 25.72 11.88
CA ILE A 28 -76.80 26.26 13.08
C ILE A 28 -75.29 26.24 12.88
N THR A 29 -74.60 27.34 13.19
CA THR A 29 -73.13 27.36 13.25
C THR A 29 -72.70 26.91 14.65
N GLU A 30 -71.63 26.12 14.77
CA GLU A 30 -71.19 25.47 16.03
C GLU A 30 -71.01 26.41 17.22
N ASN A 31 -70.54 27.62 16.94
CA ASN A 31 -70.34 28.67 17.95
C ASN A 31 -71.59 29.53 18.22
N MET A 32 -72.75 29.16 17.67
CA MET A 32 -74.03 29.83 17.85
C MET A 32 -75.03 28.94 18.59
N ASP A 33 -76.03 29.55 19.20
CA ASP A 33 -77.07 28.88 19.97
C ASP A 33 -78.46 28.97 19.31
N ILE A 34 -78.62 29.77 18.25
CA ILE A 34 -79.87 29.97 17.54
C ILE A 34 -79.85 29.18 16.23
N VAL A 35 -80.87 28.36 16.01
CA VAL A 35 -81.08 27.66 14.73
C VAL A 35 -81.88 28.57 13.80
N LEU A 36 -81.36 28.79 12.60
CA LEU A 36 -82.05 29.51 11.53
C LEU A 36 -82.93 28.51 10.76
N LEU A 37 -84.25 28.55 11.00
CA LEU A 37 -85.23 27.69 10.32
C LEU A 37 -85.83 28.37 9.09
N ASP A 38 -85.94 27.62 8.00
CA ASP A 38 -86.67 27.98 6.79
C ASP A 38 -87.70 26.87 6.46
N PRO A 39 -89.02 27.14 6.55
CA PRO A 39 -89.66 28.39 7.01
C PRO A 39 -89.51 28.61 8.54
N PRO A 40 -89.76 29.83 9.06
CA PRO A 40 -89.66 30.11 10.50
C PRO A 40 -90.68 29.28 11.31
N LEU A 41 -90.34 28.97 12.57
CA LEU A 41 -91.19 28.18 13.46
C LEU A 41 -92.38 29.01 13.96
N VAL A 42 -93.52 28.88 13.28
CA VAL A 42 -94.77 29.56 13.63
C VAL A 42 -95.91 28.55 13.69
N ALA A 43 -96.68 28.55 14.77
CA ALA A 43 -97.95 27.86 14.87
C ALA A 43 -99.09 28.80 14.47
N LEU A 44 -100.05 28.33 13.68
CA LEU A 44 -101.19 29.09 13.17
C LEU A 44 -102.49 28.32 13.34
N ASP A 45 -103.61 29.02 13.50
CA ASP A 45 -104.95 28.42 13.31
C ASP A 45 -105.42 28.70 11.88
N LYS A 46 -105.75 27.65 11.12
CA LYS A 46 -106.20 27.78 9.73
C LYS A 46 -107.60 28.38 9.59
N ASP A 47 -108.35 28.43 10.68
CA ASP A 47 -109.76 28.82 10.69
C ASP A 47 -109.99 30.25 11.24
N ALA A 48 -108.94 30.95 11.69
CA ALA A 48 -109.00 32.29 12.27
C ALA A 48 -108.73 33.41 11.23
N PRO A 49 -109.51 34.52 11.19
CA PRO A 49 -109.34 35.61 10.20
C PRO A 49 -108.13 36.54 10.40
N VAL A 50 -107.25 36.24 11.34
CA VAL A 50 -106.06 37.01 11.78
C VAL A 50 -105.07 36.00 12.37
N PRO A 51 -103.75 36.24 12.43
CA PRO A 51 -102.79 35.27 12.97
C PRO A 51 -103.02 35.12 14.47
N TYR A 52 -103.98 34.27 14.81
CA TYR A 52 -104.38 33.92 16.15
C TYR A 52 -104.27 32.40 16.20
N ALA A 53 -103.24 31.92 16.88
CA ALA A 53 -102.91 30.49 16.93
C ALA A 53 -103.48 29.79 18.18
N GLY A 54 -104.27 30.50 18.99
CA GLY A 54 -104.51 30.15 20.39
C GLY A 54 -103.40 30.68 21.31
N GLU A 55 -103.37 30.21 22.56
CA GLU A 55 -102.30 30.55 23.52
C GLU A 55 -101.27 29.42 23.52
N ILE A 56 -100.26 29.54 22.64
CA ILE A 56 -99.22 28.51 22.51
C ILE A 56 -98.31 28.55 23.74
N CYS A 57 -98.30 27.45 24.50
CA CYS A 57 -97.47 27.33 25.70
C CYS A 57 -96.13 26.64 25.48
N ALA A 58 -96.03 25.78 24.47
CA ALA A 58 -94.83 25.00 24.24
C ALA A 58 -94.75 24.47 22.80
N PHE A 59 -93.53 24.40 22.29
CA PHE A 59 -93.16 23.52 21.19
C PHE A 59 -92.41 22.33 21.80
N LYS A 60 -92.98 21.12 21.71
CA LYS A 60 -92.36 19.91 22.26
C LYS A 60 -91.56 19.18 21.19
N ILE A 61 -90.30 18.90 21.51
CA ILE A 61 -89.41 18.08 20.68
C ILE A 61 -89.57 16.60 21.08
N HIS A 62 -89.68 15.74 20.09
CA HIS A 62 -89.86 14.31 20.18
C HIS A 62 -88.80 13.60 19.33
N GLY A 63 -88.17 12.55 19.85
CA GLY A 63 -87.08 11.85 19.17
C GLY A 63 -85.93 11.58 20.13
N LEU A 64 -84.87 10.90 19.66
CA LEU A 64 -83.59 10.75 20.36
C LEU A 64 -83.13 12.11 20.90
N GLU A 65 -82.44 12.12 22.05
CA GLU A 65 -82.00 13.28 22.84
C GLU A 65 -81.27 14.37 22.01
N ALA A 66 -82.02 15.08 21.18
CA ALA A 66 -81.50 16.13 20.34
C ALA A 66 -81.09 17.28 21.27
N PRO A 67 -79.89 17.87 21.10
CA PRO A 67 -79.37 18.93 21.97
C PRO A 67 -80.07 20.26 21.72
N PHE A 68 -81.36 20.25 21.39
CA PHE A 68 -82.15 21.43 21.03
C PHE A 68 -83.34 21.60 21.99
N GLU A 69 -83.75 22.84 22.13
CA GLU A 69 -84.96 23.26 22.81
C GLU A 69 -85.72 24.25 21.93
N ALA A 70 -87.05 24.17 21.96
CA ALA A 70 -87.89 25.10 21.22
C ALA A 70 -88.57 26.03 22.23
N VAL A 71 -88.25 27.32 22.13
CA VAL A 71 -88.74 28.37 23.01
C VAL A 71 -89.88 29.11 22.32
N VAL A 72 -90.95 29.42 23.05
CA VAL A 72 -92.03 30.27 22.55
C VAL A 72 -91.57 31.73 22.66
N LEU A 73 -91.48 32.44 21.54
CA LEU A 73 -91.15 33.87 21.53
C LEU A 73 -92.38 34.72 21.85
N ASN A 74 -93.53 34.37 21.27
CA ASN A 74 -94.79 35.04 21.50
C ASN A 74 -95.96 34.06 21.45
N GLY A 75 -96.55 33.79 22.62
CA GLY A 75 -97.65 32.83 22.76
C GLY A 75 -98.95 33.25 22.06
N THR A 76 -99.13 34.54 21.75
CA THR A 76 -100.32 35.06 21.06
C THR A 76 -100.22 35.07 19.54
N SER A 77 -99.01 35.31 18.99
CA SER A 77 -98.77 35.21 17.54
C SER A 77 -98.38 33.80 17.09
N GLY A 78 -98.04 32.92 18.03
CA GLY A 78 -97.63 31.54 17.76
C GLY A 78 -96.18 31.41 17.29
N GLU A 79 -95.36 32.45 17.42
CA GLU A 79 -93.94 32.45 17.04
C GLU A 79 -93.08 31.70 18.06
N GLY A 80 -92.23 30.81 17.55
CA GLY A 80 -91.22 30.07 18.31
C GLY A 80 -89.83 30.21 17.71
N GLN A 81 -88.82 29.87 18.51
CA GLN A 81 -87.42 29.81 18.09
C GLN A 81 -86.80 28.53 18.60
N LEU A 82 -86.01 27.90 17.74
CA LEU A 82 -85.26 26.71 18.08
C LEU A 82 -83.84 27.11 18.50
N ARG A 83 -83.42 26.66 19.68
CA ARG A 83 -82.10 26.95 20.27
C ARG A 83 -81.38 25.67 20.63
N ALA A 84 -80.06 25.67 20.60
CA ALA A 84 -79.26 24.59 21.14
C ALA A 84 -79.16 24.71 22.67
N ARG A 85 -79.18 23.58 23.39
CA ARG A 85 -79.04 23.49 24.85
C ARG A 85 -77.61 23.69 25.32
N GLY A 86 -76.65 23.56 24.41
CA GLY A 86 -75.22 23.71 24.59
C GLY A 86 -74.55 23.90 23.23
N PRO A 87 -73.22 24.07 23.19
CA PRO A 87 -72.49 24.15 21.92
C PRO A 87 -72.73 22.87 21.11
N VAL A 88 -72.96 23.03 19.81
CA VAL A 88 -73.04 21.92 18.86
C VAL A 88 -71.70 21.78 18.16
N ASP A 89 -71.29 20.55 17.91
CA ASP A 89 -69.99 20.17 17.36
C ASP A 89 -70.25 19.30 16.12
N CYS A 90 -69.73 19.75 14.98
CA CYS A 90 -69.87 19.19 13.65
C CYS A 90 -68.93 18.00 13.45
N GLU A 91 -67.74 18.03 14.03
CA GLU A 91 -66.80 16.91 14.05
C GLU A 91 -67.44 15.68 14.72
N LEU A 92 -68.25 15.91 15.75
CA LEU A 92 -69.04 14.89 16.41
C LEU A 92 -70.28 14.50 15.61
N GLN A 93 -71.11 15.48 15.19
CA GLN A 93 -72.35 15.21 14.48
C GLN A 93 -72.79 16.36 13.58
N LYS A 94 -72.68 16.14 12.26
CA LYS A 94 -72.97 17.13 11.19
C LYS A 94 -74.45 17.43 10.97
N GLU A 95 -75.32 16.47 11.29
CA GLU A 95 -76.75 16.58 11.01
C GLU A 95 -77.59 16.01 12.15
N TYR A 96 -78.67 16.71 12.48
CA TYR A 96 -79.67 16.29 13.47
C TYR A 96 -81.04 16.17 12.82
N THR A 97 -81.77 15.12 13.16
CA THR A 97 -83.16 14.94 12.72
C THR A 97 -84.05 14.57 13.91
N PHE A 98 -85.09 15.35 14.13
CA PHE A 98 -86.06 15.09 15.20
C PHE A 98 -87.46 15.60 14.82
N ILE A 99 -88.43 15.37 15.69
CA ILE A 99 -89.83 15.74 15.47
C ILE A 99 -90.20 16.87 16.42
N ILE A 100 -90.97 17.85 15.95
CA ILE A 100 -91.53 18.94 16.77
C ILE A 100 -93.07 18.95 16.70
N GLN A 101 -93.71 19.37 17.80
CA GLN A 101 -95.16 19.47 17.92
C GLN A 101 -95.55 20.68 18.78
N ALA A 102 -96.45 21.54 18.29
CA ALA A 102 -96.95 22.69 19.05
C ALA A 102 -98.07 22.28 20.01
N HIS A 103 -98.11 22.90 21.19
CA HIS A 103 -99.09 22.69 22.25
C HIS A 103 -99.80 24.00 22.59
N ASP A 104 -101.13 24.00 22.45
CA ASP A 104 -102.02 25.10 22.83
C ASP A 104 -102.56 24.84 24.25
N CYS A 105 -102.42 25.84 25.13
CA CYS A 105 -102.91 25.81 26.51
C CYS A 105 -104.18 26.64 26.76
N GLY A 106 -104.75 27.25 25.72
CA GLY A 106 -105.96 28.03 25.84
C GLY A 106 -107.08 27.25 26.53
N ALA A 107 -107.70 27.87 27.54
CA ALA A 107 -108.85 27.30 28.24
C ALA A 107 -110.07 27.30 27.31
N GLY A 108 -110.24 26.22 26.53
CA GLY A 108 -111.47 26.00 25.77
C GLY A 108 -112.69 25.92 26.71
N PRO A 109 -113.93 26.17 26.22
CA PRO A 109 -115.14 26.25 27.05
C PRO A 109 -115.51 24.96 27.83
N GLY A 110 -114.78 23.86 27.64
CA GLY A 110 -115.05 22.53 28.21
C GLY A 110 -114.00 22.00 29.20
N GLY A 111 -113.02 22.80 29.64
CA GLY A 111 -112.19 22.52 30.82
C GLY A 111 -111.36 21.22 30.83
N THR A 112 -111.19 20.50 29.72
CA THR A 112 -110.41 19.25 29.68
C THR A 112 -109.58 19.11 28.39
N GLY A 113 -108.25 19.20 28.54
CA GLY A 113 -107.24 18.72 27.58
C GLY A 113 -106.68 19.77 26.59
N GLY A 114 -105.41 20.14 26.76
CA GLY A 114 -104.68 21.02 25.82
C GLY A 114 -104.60 20.41 24.41
N LYS A 115 -104.76 21.25 23.39
CA LYS A 115 -104.80 20.85 21.98
C LYS A 115 -103.38 20.78 21.40
N LYS A 116 -103.13 19.86 20.46
CA LYS A 116 -101.80 19.63 19.87
C LYS A 116 -101.85 19.70 18.35
N SER A 117 -100.78 20.18 17.72
CA SER A 117 -100.62 20.16 16.27
C SER A 117 -100.32 18.76 15.73
N HIS A 118 -100.26 18.59 14.41
CA HIS A 118 -99.58 17.43 13.85
C HIS A 118 -98.07 17.50 14.12
N LYS A 119 -97.39 16.37 13.96
CA LYS A 119 -95.94 16.24 14.12
C LYS A 119 -95.23 16.70 12.85
N ALA A 120 -94.18 17.49 13.00
CA ALA A 120 -93.34 17.97 11.92
C ALA A 120 -91.91 17.45 12.07
N VAL A 121 -91.25 17.10 10.96
CA VAL A 121 -89.84 16.67 10.98
C VAL A 121 -88.94 17.89 10.83
N VAL A 122 -87.92 17.99 11.68
CA VAL A 122 -86.90 19.05 11.62
C VAL A 122 -85.58 18.41 11.23
N HIS A 123 -84.98 18.88 10.14
CA HIS A 123 -83.63 18.54 9.72
C HIS A 123 -82.73 19.73 9.99
N ILE A 124 -81.67 19.54 10.78
CA ILE A 124 -80.70 20.59 11.10
C ILE A 124 -79.34 20.19 10.53
N GLN A 125 -78.74 21.09 9.76
CA GLN A 125 -77.35 21.00 9.35
C GLN A 125 -76.48 21.90 10.23
N VAL A 126 -75.36 21.36 10.68
CA VAL A 126 -74.35 22.12 11.43
C VAL A 126 -73.36 22.72 10.43
N ASN A 127 -73.23 24.05 10.45
CA ASN A 127 -72.20 24.77 9.72
C ASN A 127 -70.92 24.77 10.55
N ASP A 128 -69.89 24.18 9.95
CA ASP A 128 -68.52 24.12 10.43
C ASP A 128 -67.90 25.51 10.68
N VAL A 129 -67.06 25.61 11.70
CA VAL A 129 -66.16 26.71 11.99
C VAL A 129 -64.74 26.18 12.00
N ASN A 130 -63.87 26.75 11.17
CA ASN A 130 -62.47 26.33 11.07
C ASN A 130 -61.71 26.50 12.41
N GLU A 131 -61.66 25.44 13.22
CA GLU A 131 -61.16 25.43 14.60
C GLU A 131 -59.94 24.53 14.76
N PHE A 132 -59.82 23.47 13.96
CA PHE A 132 -58.64 22.64 13.85
C PHE A 132 -57.61 23.25 12.89
N SER A 133 -56.38 22.76 12.90
CA SER A 133 -55.32 23.23 12.00
C SER A 133 -54.64 22.02 11.39
N PRO A 134 -54.08 22.14 10.18
CA PRO A 134 -53.44 21.01 9.54
C PRO A 134 -52.32 20.43 10.41
N VAL A 135 -52.32 19.11 10.60
CA VAL A 135 -51.30 18.38 11.34
C VAL A 135 -50.56 17.45 10.39
N PHE A 136 -49.23 17.55 10.36
CA PHE A 136 -48.39 16.65 9.57
C PHE A 136 -48.41 15.22 10.15
N ARG A 137 -48.36 14.24 9.25
CA ARG A 137 -48.38 12.81 9.60
C ARG A 137 -47.14 12.36 10.37
N GLU A 138 -45.98 12.90 10.01
CA GLU A 138 -44.69 12.65 10.64
C GLU A 138 -44.16 13.92 11.29
N ALA A 139 -43.45 13.79 12.42
CA ALA A 139 -42.83 14.93 13.12
C ALA A 139 -41.60 15.48 12.37
N GLN A 140 -40.96 14.66 11.52
CA GLN A 140 -39.87 15.05 10.64
C GLN A 140 -39.79 14.10 9.44
N TYR A 141 -39.33 14.61 8.29
CA TYR A 141 -39.10 13.82 7.08
C TYR A 141 -37.60 13.79 6.76
N GLN A 142 -37.12 12.69 6.18
CA GLN A 142 -35.71 12.53 5.78
C GLN A 142 -35.60 11.91 4.39
N ALA A 143 -34.68 12.42 3.57
CA ALA A 143 -34.33 11.83 2.27
C ALA A 143 -32.86 12.05 1.93
N ALA A 144 -32.35 11.28 0.95
CA ALA A 144 -31.00 11.44 0.43
C ALA A 144 -31.02 11.56 -1.10
N VAL A 145 -30.20 12.46 -1.64
CA VAL A 145 -30.12 12.78 -3.06
C VAL A 145 -28.66 12.81 -3.53
N THR A 146 -28.37 12.24 -4.68
CA THR A 146 -27.02 12.38 -5.29
C THR A 146 -26.83 13.80 -5.83
N GLU A 147 -25.67 14.41 -5.56
CA GLU A 147 -25.29 15.71 -6.10
C GLU A 147 -25.32 15.74 -7.64
N GLY A 148 -25.44 16.95 -8.22
CA GLY A 148 -25.41 17.15 -9.67
C GLY A 148 -26.68 16.76 -10.43
N LYS A 149 -27.66 16.13 -9.78
CA LYS A 149 -28.95 15.73 -10.37
C LYS A 149 -30.10 16.68 -9.98
N ILE A 150 -31.09 16.80 -10.87
CA ILE A 150 -32.40 17.42 -10.59
C ILE A 150 -33.41 16.29 -10.40
N TYR A 151 -34.12 16.30 -9.27
CA TYR A 151 -35.17 15.35 -8.93
C TYR A 151 -36.52 16.05 -9.02
N ASP A 152 -37.44 15.49 -9.80
CA ASP A 152 -38.82 15.99 -9.89
C ASP A 152 -39.64 15.65 -8.63
N ASN A 153 -39.22 14.63 -7.88
CA ASN A 153 -39.77 14.26 -6.59
C ASN A 153 -38.67 13.64 -5.71
N ILE A 154 -38.32 14.33 -4.62
CA ILE A 154 -37.38 13.86 -3.59
C ILE A 154 -38.14 13.06 -2.53
N LEU A 155 -39.22 13.65 -2.02
CA LEU A 155 -40.15 13.06 -1.07
C LEU A 155 -41.46 13.84 -1.06
N GLN A 156 -42.52 13.22 -0.55
CA GLN A 156 -43.82 13.85 -0.36
C GLN A 156 -44.12 14.01 1.14
N VAL A 157 -44.48 15.21 1.57
CA VAL A 157 -45.02 15.45 2.92
C VAL A 157 -46.54 15.36 2.90
N GLU A 158 -47.12 14.89 4.01
CA GLU A 158 -48.57 14.69 4.13
C GLU A 158 -49.07 15.31 5.45
N ALA A 159 -50.17 16.07 5.36
CA ALA A 159 -50.89 16.65 6.50
C ALA A 159 -52.39 16.36 6.42
N THR A 160 -53.05 16.37 7.58
CA THR A 160 -54.49 16.12 7.73
C THR A 160 -55.10 17.15 8.68
N ASP A 161 -56.31 17.61 8.37
CA ASP A 161 -57.09 18.49 9.23
C ASP A 161 -58.34 17.74 9.77
N GLN A 162 -58.77 18.09 10.97
CA GLN A 162 -59.85 17.42 11.69
C GLN A 162 -61.21 18.11 11.56
N ASP A 163 -61.28 19.32 10.98
CA ASP A 163 -62.56 20.00 10.75
C ASP A 163 -63.55 19.12 9.94
N CYS A 164 -64.85 19.33 10.08
CA CYS A 164 -65.86 18.44 9.54
C CYS A 164 -66.15 18.67 8.05
N SER A 165 -66.02 19.91 7.55
CA SER A 165 -66.42 20.30 6.21
C SER A 165 -65.27 20.11 5.22
N PRO A 166 -65.54 19.80 3.94
CA PRO A 166 -64.50 19.76 2.91
C PRO A 166 -63.76 21.10 2.73
N GLN A 167 -64.37 22.22 3.14
CA GLN A 167 -63.77 23.54 3.02
C GLN A 167 -62.62 23.76 4.02
N TYR A 168 -62.71 23.16 5.21
CA TYR A 168 -61.71 23.33 6.27
C TYR A 168 -60.88 22.06 6.51
N SER A 169 -61.45 20.86 6.27
CA SER A 169 -60.74 19.58 6.41
C SER A 169 -59.68 19.28 5.35
N GLN A 170 -59.78 19.89 4.16
CA GLN A 170 -58.90 19.57 3.03
C GLN A 170 -57.65 20.43 3.01
N ILE A 171 -56.49 19.80 2.78
CA ILE A 171 -55.23 20.51 2.58
C ILE A 171 -55.13 21.00 1.14
N CYS A 172 -55.09 22.32 0.96
CA CYS A 172 -55.08 22.95 -0.35
C CYS A 172 -53.69 23.41 -0.81
N ASN A 173 -52.76 23.59 0.14
CA ASN A 173 -51.44 24.12 -0.18
C ASN A 173 -50.37 23.67 0.82
N TYR A 174 -49.15 23.52 0.33
CA TYR A 174 -47.95 23.40 1.15
C TYR A 174 -46.98 24.50 0.76
N GLN A 175 -46.21 24.98 1.73
CA GLN A 175 -45.25 26.05 1.51
C GLN A 175 -43.96 25.79 2.27
N ILE A 176 -42.83 25.94 1.59
CA ILE A 176 -41.51 26.02 2.22
C ILE A 176 -41.37 27.42 2.83
N THR A 177 -41.14 27.48 4.14
CA THR A 177 -40.96 28.74 4.90
C THR A 177 -39.51 29.13 5.06
N THR A 178 -38.57 28.18 4.92
CA THR A 178 -37.14 28.48 4.89
C THR A 178 -36.81 29.32 3.65
N SER A 179 -36.18 30.47 3.86
CA SER A 179 -35.77 31.37 2.76
C SER A 179 -34.46 30.89 2.11
N ASN A 180 -34.26 31.27 0.84
CA ASN A 180 -33.04 30.97 0.06
C ASN A 180 -32.66 29.48 -0.04
N THR A 181 -33.64 28.59 -0.02
CA THR A 181 -33.40 27.15 -0.22
C THR A 181 -33.48 26.77 -1.71
N PRO A 182 -32.62 25.86 -2.22
CA PRO A 182 -32.68 25.36 -3.59
C PRO A 182 -33.80 24.32 -3.81
N PHE A 183 -34.93 24.47 -3.11
CA PHE A 183 -36.05 23.54 -3.11
C PHE A 183 -37.37 24.26 -3.37
N ALA A 184 -38.28 23.56 -4.03
CA ALA A 184 -39.65 23.96 -4.24
C ALA A 184 -40.58 22.82 -3.83
N ILE A 185 -41.79 23.16 -3.40
CA ILE A 185 -42.83 22.20 -3.04
C ILE A 185 -44.07 22.46 -3.90
N ASP A 186 -44.76 21.40 -4.32
CA ASP A 186 -46.04 21.51 -5.02
C ASP A 186 -47.24 21.47 -4.04
N ARG A 187 -48.45 21.63 -4.58
CA ARG A 187 -49.69 21.61 -3.78
C ARG A 187 -50.02 20.24 -3.19
N ASN A 188 -49.40 19.18 -3.69
CA ASN A 188 -49.59 17.82 -3.21
C ASN A 188 -48.55 17.44 -2.14
N GLY A 189 -47.62 18.34 -1.82
CA GLY A 189 -46.57 18.12 -0.83
C GLY A 189 -45.29 17.50 -1.41
N ASN A 190 -45.13 17.38 -2.73
CA ASN A 190 -43.91 16.84 -3.34
C ASN A 190 -42.81 17.91 -3.34
N ILE A 191 -41.68 17.58 -2.73
CA ILE A 191 -40.49 18.42 -2.68
C ILE A 191 -39.57 18.06 -3.83
N ARG A 192 -39.06 19.08 -4.53
CA ARG A 192 -38.08 18.96 -5.62
C ARG A 192 -36.96 19.97 -5.46
N ASN A 193 -35.80 19.70 -6.05
CA ASN A 193 -34.72 20.70 -6.10
C ASN A 193 -34.81 21.55 -7.37
N THR A 194 -34.57 22.86 -7.23
CA THR A 194 -34.65 23.84 -8.33
C THR A 194 -33.33 24.00 -9.07
N GLU A 195 -32.23 23.57 -8.45
CA GLU A 195 -30.89 23.60 -9.02
C GLU A 195 -30.09 22.36 -8.61
N LYS A 196 -28.98 22.10 -9.32
CA LYS A 196 -28.11 20.97 -9.04
C LYS A 196 -27.38 21.18 -7.71
N LEU A 197 -27.64 20.30 -6.74
CA LEU A 197 -26.98 20.33 -5.43
C LEU A 197 -25.51 19.91 -5.55
N SER A 198 -24.67 20.37 -4.63
CA SER A 198 -23.23 20.05 -4.58
C SER A 198 -22.85 19.65 -3.16
N PHE A 199 -22.22 18.48 -3.05
CA PHE A 199 -21.79 17.92 -1.77
C PHE A 199 -20.75 18.82 -1.06
N ASP A 200 -19.82 19.40 -1.83
CA ASP A 200 -18.77 20.28 -1.32
C ASP A 200 -19.30 21.62 -0.80
N LYS A 201 -20.45 22.08 -1.32
CA LYS A 201 -21.09 23.32 -0.86
C LYS A 201 -21.88 23.11 0.43
N GLN A 202 -22.72 22.09 0.45
CA GLN A 202 -23.61 21.80 1.57
C GLN A 202 -24.03 20.33 1.56
N GLN A 203 -23.68 19.60 2.62
CA GLN A 203 -23.91 18.16 2.72
C GLN A 203 -25.32 17.82 3.21
N GLN A 204 -25.97 18.75 3.93
CA GLN A 204 -27.28 18.56 4.52
C GLN A 204 -28.09 19.85 4.42
N TYR A 205 -29.35 19.72 4.00
CA TYR A 205 -30.31 20.81 4.00
C TYR A 205 -31.42 20.50 5.00
N GLU A 206 -31.84 21.53 5.73
CA GLU A 206 -33.03 21.49 6.58
C GLU A 206 -34.05 22.49 6.03
N VAL A 207 -35.22 21.99 5.66
CA VAL A 207 -36.30 22.76 5.05
C VAL A 207 -37.54 22.67 5.93
N LEU A 208 -38.11 23.80 6.31
CA LEU A 208 -39.33 23.88 7.11
C LEU A 208 -40.54 24.03 6.19
N VAL A 209 -41.50 23.11 6.32
CA VAL A 209 -42.71 23.08 5.50
C VAL A 209 -43.95 23.34 6.35
N THR A 210 -44.83 24.21 5.86
CA THR A 210 -46.12 24.54 6.48
C THR A 210 -47.24 24.08 5.56
N ALA A 211 -48.27 23.45 6.12
CA ALA A 211 -49.48 23.05 5.41
C ALA A 211 -50.60 24.09 5.63
N PHE A 212 -51.46 24.25 4.63
CA PHE A 212 -52.62 25.13 4.69
C PHE A 212 -53.86 24.36 4.25
N ASP A 213 -54.91 24.46 5.05
CA ASP A 213 -56.23 24.02 4.64
C ASP A 213 -56.79 24.90 3.51
N CYS A 214 -57.95 24.54 2.98
CA CYS A 214 -58.66 25.32 1.98
C CYS A 214 -59.30 26.60 2.57
N GLY A 215 -59.43 26.72 3.89
CA GLY A 215 -59.84 27.92 4.63
C GLY A 215 -58.72 28.94 4.89
N GLN A 216 -57.49 28.66 4.44
CA GLN A 216 -56.26 29.44 4.67
C GLN A 216 -55.72 29.42 6.12
N LYS A 217 -56.14 28.48 6.96
CA LYS A 217 -55.49 28.26 8.25
C LYS A 217 -54.22 27.44 8.05
N ARG A 218 -53.18 27.86 8.76
CA ARG A 218 -51.84 27.26 8.70
C ARG A 218 -51.69 26.21 9.78
N SER A 219 -50.88 25.19 9.51
CA SER A 219 -50.43 24.27 10.54
C SER A 219 -49.82 25.03 11.72
N THR A 220 -50.08 24.54 12.93
CA THR A 220 -49.60 25.19 14.18
C THR A 220 -48.08 25.25 14.20
N GLU A 221 -47.45 24.16 13.77
CA GLU A 221 -46.00 24.02 13.64
C GLU A 221 -45.64 23.66 12.19
N SER A 222 -44.47 24.13 11.75
CA SER A 222 -43.87 23.69 10.49
C SER A 222 -43.11 22.38 10.71
N VAL A 223 -43.15 21.46 9.76
CA VAL A 223 -42.40 20.21 9.84
C VAL A 223 -40.99 20.37 9.25
N ALA A 224 -39.99 19.77 9.90
CA ALA A 224 -38.62 19.77 9.41
C ALA A 224 -38.39 18.63 8.41
N VAL A 225 -37.78 18.96 7.28
CA VAL A 225 -37.40 18.03 6.21
C VAL A 225 -35.88 18.07 6.04
N HIS A 226 -35.21 16.96 6.35
CA HIS A 226 -33.77 16.83 6.22
C HIS A 226 -33.42 16.14 4.90
N ILE A 227 -32.63 16.81 4.06
CA ILE A 227 -32.20 16.30 2.77
C ILE A 227 -30.68 16.17 2.78
N ASP A 228 -30.19 14.93 2.79
CA ASP A 228 -28.77 14.60 2.73
C ASP A 228 -28.30 14.58 1.27
N VAL A 229 -27.29 15.37 0.95
CA VAL A 229 -26.60 15.28 -0.34
C VAL A 229 -25.55 14.19 -0.25
N LYS A 230 -25.55 13.26 -1.20
CA LYS A 230 -24.50 12.25 -1.37
C LYS A 230 -23.61 12.64 -2.55
N PRO A 231 -22.28 12.49 -2.43
CA PRO A 231 -21.39 12.79 -3.54
C PRO A 231 -21.65 11.83 -4.72
N VAL A 232 -21.29 12.24 -5.93
CA VAL A 232 -21.28 11.33 -7.08
C VAL A 232 -20.19 10.29 -6.85
N CYS A 233 -20.55 9.02 -6.84
CA CYS A 233 -19.58 7.94 -6.80
C CYS A 233 -18.66 8.03 -8.02
N LYS A 234 -17.35 8.11 -7.78
CA LYS A 234 -16.31 8.11 -8.81
C LYS A 234 -15.54 6.79 -8.71
N PRO A 235 -15.51 5.98 -9.78
CA PRO A 235 -14.73 4.75 -9.79
C PRO A 235 -13.25 5.06 -9.55
N GLY A 236 -12.62 4.28 -8.69
CA GLY A 236 -11.24 4.52 -8.32
C GLY A 236 -10.85 3.80 -7.04
N TRP A 237 -9.54 3.62 -6.88
CA TRP A 237 -8.99 3.23 -5.61
C TRP A 237 -9.20 4.33 -4.56
N GLN A 238 -9.38 3.93 -3.31
CA GLN A 238 -9.59 4.76 -2.13
C GLN A 238 -8.72 4.25 -0.98
N GLY A 239 -8.36 5.12 -0.03
CA GLY A 239 -7.65 4.71 1.20
C GLY A 239 -6.17 4.36 1.05
N TRP A 240 -5.46 4.93 0.05
CA TRP A 240 -4.02 4.78 -0.12
C TRP A 240 -3.25 6.01 0.43
N ASN A 241 -2.01 5.78 0.84
CA ASN A 241 -1.11 6.87 1.26
C ASN A 241 -0.24 7.27 0.06
N LYS A 242 -0.15 8.57 -0.23
CA LYS A 242 0.76 9.09 -1.27
C LYS A 242 2.23 8.86 -0.93
N ARG A 243 2.58 8.79 0.36
CA ARG A 243 3.94 8.57 0.84
C ARG A 243 3.96 7.52 1.96
N VAL A 244 4.90 6.60 1.88
CA VAL A 244 5.20 5.60 2.90
C VAL A 244 6.68 5.71 3.27
N ASP A 245 6.99 5.93 4.54
CA ASP A 245 8.37 5.93 5.02
C ASP A 245 8.82 4.49 5.35
N TYR A 246 10.00 4.11 4.86
CA TYR A 246 10.62 2.82 5.09
C TYR A 246 11.87 2.97 5.96
N GLU A 247 11.84 2.36 7.14
CA GLU A 247 12.97 2.29 8.05
C GLU A 247 13.85 1.06 7.72
N PRO A 248 15.14 1.25 7.44
CA PRO A 248 16.07 0.13 7.18
C PRO A 248 16.07 -0.92 8.29
N GLY A 249 16.11 -2.19 7.91
CA GLY A 249 16.13 -3.32 8.85
C GLY A 249 14.77 -3.71 9.44
N THR A 250 13.67 -3.09 9.03
CA THR A 250 12.32 -3.45 9.51
C THR A 250 11.67 -4.61 8.75
N GLY A 251 12.30 -5.10 7.66
CA GLY A 251 11.74 -6.16 6.82
C GLY A 251 10.63 -5.63 5.90
N SER A 252 9.68 -6.47 5.49
CA SER A 252 8.60 -6.07 4.58
C SER A 252 7.67 -5.02 5.21
N LYS A 253 7.47 -3.89 4.52
CA LYS A 253 6.60 -2.78 4.92
C LYS A 253 5.37 -2.72 4.04
N GLN A 254 4.20 -2.93 4.63
CA GLN A 254 2.92 -2.85 3.92
C GLN A 254 2.70 -1.46 3.32
N LEU A 255 2.37 -1.40 2.03
CA LEU A 255 2.22 -0.15 1.28
C LEU A 255 0.79 0.40 1.40
N PHE A 256 -0.21 -0.49 1.31
CA PHE A 256 -1.60 -0.10 1.07
C PHE A 256 -2.61 -0.71 2.06
N PRO A 257 -2.43 -0.57 3.38
CA PRO A 257 -3.20 -1.32 4.39
C PRO A 257 -4.71 -1.05 4.39
N LYS A 258 -5.15 0.13 3.94
CA LYS A 258 -6.56 0.57 3.92
C LYS A 258 -7.15 0.68 2.51
N MET A 259 -6.41 0.24 1.51
CA MET A 259 -6.76 0.46 0.11
C MET A 259 -7.94 -0.42 -0.30
N HIS A 260 -8.87 0.14 -1.08
CA HIS A 260 -10.02 -0.56 -1.65
C HIS A 260 -10.46 0.10 -2.95
N LEU A 261 -10.97 -0.69 -3.88
CA LEU A 261 -11.49 -0.23 -5.16
C LEU A 261 -12.99 0.02 -5.06
N GLU A 262 -13.41 1.25 -5.38
CA GLU A 262 -14.80 1.65 -5.53
C GLU A 262 -15.19 1.58 -7.02
N THR A 263 -16.31 0.91 -7.32
CA THR A 263 -16.75 0.65 -8.71
C THR A 263 -18.16 1.17 -9.01
N CYS A 264 -18.81 1.80 -8.03
CA CYS A 264 -20.10 2.47 -8.22
C CYS A 264 -21.24 1.54 -8.70
N GLY A 265 -21.16 0.24 -8.41
CA GLY A 265 -22.24 -0.73 -8.60
C GLY A 265 -22.31 -1.41 -9.98
N GLY A 266 -21.26 -1.33 -10.81
CA GLY A 266 -21.19 -2.07 -12.09
C GLY A 266 -20.90 -3.57 -11.89
N PRO A 267 -21.56 -4.50 -12.62
CA PRO A 267 -21.26 -5.92 -12.54
C PRO A 267 -19.90 -6.23 -13.20
N LEU A 268 -18.99 -6.84 -12.44
CA LEU A 268 -17.61 -7.10 -12.87
C LEU A 268 -17.42 -8.56 -13.25
N SER A 269 -16.62 -8.81 -14.30
CA SER A 269 -16.19 -10.14 -14.72
C SER A 269 -14.76 -10.44 -14.29
N SER A 270 -13.85 -9.46 -14.41
CA SER A 270 -12.47 -9.58 -13.95
C SER A 270 -11.87 -8.21 -13.63
N VAL A 271 -10.91 -8.20 -12.72
CA VAL A 271 -10.07 -7.06 -12.36
C VAL A 271 -8.62 -7.46 -12.50
N ARG A 272 -7.84 -6.62 -13.18
CA ARG A 272 -6.40 -6.77 -13.32
C ARG A 272 -5.72 -5.50 -12.84
N THR A 273 -4.87 -5.62 -11.82
CA THR A 273 -4.10 -4.51 -11.25
C THR A 273 -2.61 -4.78 -11.37
N MET A 274 -1.87 -3.78 -11.83
CA MET A 274 -0.41 -3.79 -11.88
C MET A 274 0.13 -2.76 -10.89
N VAL A 275 1.07 -3.19 -10.04
CA VAL A 275 1.85 -2.35 -9.13
C VAL A 275 3.29 -2.38 -9.62
N GLU A 276 3.81 -1.23 -10.01
CA GLU A 276 5.17 -1.04 -10.51
C GLU A 276 5.96 -0.18 -9.53
N LEU A 277 7.07 -0.73 -9.03
CA LEU A 277 8.13 -0.02 -8.33
C LEU A 277 9.15 0.44 -9.37
N GLN A 278 9.20 1.75 -9.59
CA GLN A 278 10.19 2.34 -10.48
C GLN A 278 11.56 2.34 -9.78
N THR A 279 12.52 1.64 -10.36
CA THR A 279 13.85 1.39 -9.80
C THR A 279 15.00 1.95 -10.66
N SER A 280 14.68 2.59 -11.78
CA SER A 280 15.66 3.13 -12.75
C SER A 280 16.49 4.30 -12.21
N HIS A 281 16.06 4.96 -11.13
CA HIS A 281 16.77 6.05 -10.50
C HIS A 281 17.92 5.61 -9.58
N ILE A 282 18.13 4.30 -9.39
CA ILE A 282 19.20 3.75 -8.53
C ILE A 282 20.09 2.82 -9.35
N GLY A 283 21.37 3.18 -9.49
CA GLY A 283 22.42 2.30 -10.02
C GLY A 283 22.05 1.59 -11.33
N LYS A 284 22.01 0.25 -11.26
CA LYS A 284 21.73 -0.67 -12.38
C LYS A 284 20.26 -1.16 -12.37
N GLY A 285 19.31 -0.29 -12.00
CA GLY A 285 17.87 -0.58 -12.08
C GLY A 285 17.25 -1.23 -10.83
N CYS A 286 17.93 -1.27 -9.69
CA CYS A 286 17.40 -1.55 -8.35
C CYS A 286 18.51 -1.44 -7.29
N ASP A 287 18.14 -1.40 -6.01
CA ASP A 287 19.11 -1.45 -4.93
C ASP A 287 19.68 -2.87 -4.75
N ARG A 288 20.92 -3.08 -5.22
CA ARG A 288 21.69 -4.34 -5.18
C ARG A 288 22.73 -4.31 -4.05
N GLU A 289 23.29 -5.47 -3.69
CA GLU A 289 24.46 -5.48 -2.81
C GLU A 289 25.65 -4.75 -3.46
N THR A 290 26.26 -3.81 -2.74
CA THR A 290 27.42 -3.01 -3.22
C THR A 290 28.75 -3.75 -2.93
N TYR A 291 28.84 -5.02 -3.29
CA TYR A 291 30.13 -5.74 -3.32
C TYR A 291 30.69 -5.71 -4.72
N SER A 292 32.01 -5.80 -4.87
CA SER A 292 32.62 -5.94 -6.20
C SER A 292 32.12 -7.19 -6.93
N GLU A 293 32.02 -7.15 -8.25
CA GLU A 293 31.56 -8.27 -9.09
C GLU A 293 32.30 -9.59 -8.75
N LYS A 294 33.63 -9.53 -8.55
CA LYS A 294 34.45 -10.69 -8.14
C LYS A 294 33.99 -11.29 -6.81
N SER A 295 33.60 -10.45 -5.85
CA SER A 295 33.11 -10.88 -4.54
C SER A 295 31.68 -11.38 -4.59
N LEU A 296 30.80 -10.73 -5.36
CA LEU A 296 29.43 -11.21 -5.61
C LEU A 296 29.44 -12.59 -6.27
N GLN A 297 30.33 -12.82 -7.24
CA GLN A 297 30.53 -14.13 -7.86
C GLN A 297 30.87 -15.20 -6.82
N LYS A 298 31.80 -14.91 -5.89
CA LYS A 298 32.13 -15.83 -4.78
C LYS A 298 30.91 -16.08 -3.87
N LEU A 299 30.20 -15.04 -3.45
CA LEU A 299 29.01 -15.14 -2.59
C LEU A 299 27.88 -15.97 -3.24
N CYS A 300 27.71 -15.84 -4.56
CA CYS A 300 26.75 -16.61 -5.33
C CYS A 300 27.20 -18.06 -5.61
N GLY A 301 28.40 -18.46 -5.19
CA GLY A 301 28.95 -19.78 -5.43
C GLY A 301 29.46 -19.99 -6.86
N ALA A 302 29.75 -18.91 -7.60
CA ALA A 302 30.48 -19.00 -8.85
C ALA A 302 31.87 -19.57 -8.56
N SER A 303 32.36 -20.47 -9.41
CA SER A 303 33.71 -21.01 -9.19
C SER A 303 34.78 -20.00 -9.63
N SER A 304 35.97 -20.12 -9.06
CA SER A 304 37.11 -19.23 -9.34
C SER A 304 37.56 -19.27 -10.80
N GLY A 305 38.27 -18.22 -11.24
CA GLY A 305 38.92 -18.15 -12.56
C GLY A 305 38.23 -17.25 -13.59
N SER A 306 37.33 -16.35 -13.18
CA SER A 306 36.90 -15.25 -14.04
C SER A 306 37.98 -14.16 -14.08
N THR A 307 38.20 -13.60 -15.26
CA THR A 307 39.05 -12.42 -15.47
C THR A 307 38.14 -11.21 -15.63
N ASP A 308 38.33 -10.20 -14.78
CA ASP A 308 37.70 -8.89 -14.92
C ASP A 308 38.46 -8.04 -15.95
N LEU A 309 37.75 -7.61 -16.99
CA LEU A 309 38.30 -6.77 -18.06
C LEU A 309 38.08 -5.27 -17.82
N LEU A 310 37.23 -4.92 -16.86
CA LEU A 310 36.94 -3.55 -16.43
C LEU A 310 37.29 -3.32 -14.95
N PRO A 311 38.50 -3.68 -14.47
CA PRO A 311 38.88 -3.44 -13.08
C PRO A 311 39.11 -1.96 -12.81
N ALA A 312 39.07 -1.60 -11.52
CA ALA A 312 39.54 -0.30 -11.04
C ALA A 312 40.97 -0.03 -11.52
N PRO A 313 41.29 1.18 -12.02
CA PRO A 313 42.64 1.50 -12.47
C PRO A 313 43.66 1.38 -11.33
N SER A 314 44.71 0.58 -11.54
CA SER A 314 45.82 0.41 -10.59
C SER A 314 47.16 0.25 -11.33
N VAL A 315 48.27 0.18 -10.59
CA VAL A 315 49.61 -0.09 -11.15
C VAL A 315 49.63 -1.40 -11.95
N SER A 316 48.87 -2.41 -11.51
CA SER A 316 48.74 -3.71 -12.17
C SER A 316 47.64 -3.77 -13.24
N THR A 317 46.74 -2.80 -13.26
CA THR A 317 45.54 -2.75 -14.12
C THR A 317 45.43 -1.40 -14.84
N ASN A 318 46.51 -0.98 -15.50
CA ASN A 318 46.60 0.35 -16.10
C ASN A 318 45.81 0.52 -17.41
N TRP A 319 45.34 -0.56 -18.04
CA TRP A 319 44.63 -0.48 -19.33
C TRP A 319 43.24 0.17 -19.23
N THR A 320 42.64 0.20 -18.03
CA THR A 320 41.38 0.91 -17.78
C THR A 320 41.58 2.37 -17.38
N ALA A 321 42.82 2.83 -17.15
CA ALA A 321 43.11 4.18 -16.67
C ALA A 321 42.70 5.29 -17.66
N SER A 322 42.62 4.98 -18.95
CA SER A 322 42.18 5.92 -19.99
C SER A 322 40.67 5.92 -20.23
N LEU A 323 39.92 5.01 -19.59
CA LEU A 323 38.47 4.94 -19.74
C LEU A 323 37.79 5.94 -18.80
N VAL A 324 36.68 6.52 -19.26
CA VAL A 324 35.91 7.46 -18.45
C VAL A 324 35.03 6.68 -17.47
N THR A 325 35.18 6.93 -16.18
CA THR A 325 34.35 6.31 -15.13
C THR A 325 33.32 7.30 -14.60
N ASP A 326 32.06 6.87 -14.44
CA ASP A 326 31.06 7.63 -13.70
C ASP A 326 31.26 7.39 -12.19
N SER A 327 31.45 8.46 -11.43
CA SER A 327 31.78 8.41 -10.00
C SER A 327 30.54 8.18 -9.14
N GLY A 328 29.96 6.98 -9.20
CA GLY A 328 28.96 6.53 -8.22
C GLY A 328 29.67 5.90 -7.03
N ARG A 329 29.76 6.60 -5.89
CA ARG A 329 30.30 6.04 -4.64
C ARG A 329 29.46 4.88 -4.06
N ASP A 330 28.30 4.60 -4.65
CA ASP A 330 27.29 3.67 -4.15
C ASP A 330 27.19 2.32 -4.92
N SER A 331 27.97 2.09 -6.00
CA SER A 331 27.94 0.87 -6.81
C SER A 331 29.30 0.50 -7.47
N ASP A 332 29.37 -0.65 -8.16
CA ASP A 332 30.49 -1.01 -9.05
C ASP A 332 30.88 0.15 -9.98
N LEU A 333 32.15 0.20 -10.40
CA LEU A 333 32.62 1.16 -11.39
C LEU A 333 31.84 1.03 -12.70
N ILE A 334 31.29 2.16 -13.15
CA ILE A 334 30.59 2.29 -14.42
C ILE A 334 31.53 2.97 -15.40
N PHE A 335 31.82 2.29 -16.51
CA PHE A 335 32.66 2.81 -17.58
C PHE A 335 31.79 3.33 -18.72
N ARG A 336 31.98 4.60 -19.09
CA ARG A 336 31.21 5.28 -20.14
C ARG A 336 31.97 5.28 -21.45
N PHE A 337 31.26 4.97 -22.53
CA PHE A 337 31.73 4.93 -23.90
C PHE A 337 30.87 5.88 -24.74
N ASP A 338 31.48 6.93 -25.29
CA ASP A 338 30.83 7.95 -26.14
C ASP A 338 31.02 7.69 -27.64
N GLY A 339 31.57 6.52 -27.98
CA GLY A 339 31.98 6.19 -29.35
C GLY A 339 33.40 6.59 -29.70
N ARG A 340 34.26 6.92 -28.71
CA ARG A 340 35.70 7.21 -28.92
C ARG A 340 36.63 6.49 -27.95
N GLN A 341 36.14 6.04 -26.79
CA GLN A 341 36.96 5.30 -25.84
C GLN A 341 37.12 3.84 -26.28
N ALA A 342 38.34 3.32 -26.11
CA ALA A 342 38.64 1.90 -26.25
C ALA A 342 39.85 1.55 -25.38
N ALA A 343 39.96 0.29 -24.98
CA ALA A 343 41.11 -0.22 -24.24
C ALA A 343 41.69 -1.47 -24.90
N LYS A 344 43.01 -1.61 -24.84
CA LYS A 344 43.71 -2.84 -25.21
C LYS A 344 43.93 -3.69 -23.97
N ILE A 345 43.48 -4.93 -24.01
CA ILE A 345 43.68 -5.86 -22.91
C ILE A 345 45.07 -6.51 -23.07
N PRO A 346 45.91 -6.57 -22.02
CA PRO A 346 47.20 -7.26 -22.08
C PRO A 346 47.05 -8.77 -22.32
N ASP A 347 47.97 -9.35 -23.10
CA ASP A 347 47.95 -10.76 -23.53
C ASP A 347 47.99 -11.78 -22.37
N GLN A 348 48.44 -11.35 -21.18
CA GLN A 348 48.54 -12.21 -19.99
C GLN A 348 47.21 -12.38 -19.24
N MET A 349 46.19 -11.57 -19.55
CA MET A 349 44.94 -11.51 -18.78
C MET A 349 43.92 -12.56 -19.22
N VAL A 350 43.84 -12.82 -20.53
CA VAL A 350 42.94 -13.80 -21.12
C VAL A 350 43.77 -14.74 -22.00
N PRO A 351 43.62 -16.06 -21.86
CA PRO A 351 44.30 -17.01 -22.75
C PRO A 351 44.03 -16.69 -24.22
N GLN A 352 45.05 -16.76 -25.08
CA GLN A 352 44.92 -16.46 -26.51
C GLN A 352 43.83 -17.30 -27.19
N ASN A 353 43.74 -18.59 -26.82
CA ASN A 353 42.70 -19.49 -27.30
C ASN A 353 41.71 -19.82 -26.18
N LEU A 354 40.45 -19.44 -26.38
CA LEU A 354 39.35 -19.86 -25.51
C LEU A 354 39.07 -21.36 -25.71
N THR A 355 38.76 -22.06 -24.62
CA THR A 355 38.31 -23.46 -24.61
C THR A 355 36.95 -23.62 -25.30
N ASP A 356 36.48 -24.87 -25.51
CA ASP A 356 35.13 -25.12 -26.05
C ASP A 356 34.01 -24.62 -25.12
N GLN A 357 34.32 -24.46 -23.83
CA GLN A 357 33.40 -23.94 -22.82
C GLN A 357 33.93 -22.65 -22.21
N PHE A 358 33.14 -21.58 -22.19
CA PHE A 358 33.45 -20.34 -21.48
C PHE A 358 32.21 -19.47 -21.27
N THR A 359 32.31 -18.49 -20.36
CA THR A 359 31.26 -17.48 -20.14
C THR A 359 31.79 -16.06 -20.36
N ILE A 360 30.96 -15.20 -20.95
CA ILE A 360 31.14 -13.75 -20.97
C ILE A 360 29.95 -13.13 -20.25
N ALA A 361 30.19 -12.25 -19.27
CA ALA A 361 29.11 -11.56 -18.54
C ALA A 361 29.40 -10.06 -18.42
N THR A 362 28.37 -9.22 -18.55
CA THR A 362 28.49 -7.77 -18.33
C THR A 362 27.14 -7.14 -18.05
N TRP A 363 27.15 -6.09 -17.22
CA TRP A 363 26.07 -5.11 -17.23
C TRP A 363 26.28 -4.14 -18.39
N MET A 364 25.21 -3.85 -19.13
CA MET A 364 25.27 -2.90 -20.24
C MET A 364 24.02 -2.01 -20.25
N LYS A 365 24.26 -0.72 -20.48
CA LYS A 365 23.26 0.28 -20.86
C LYS A 365 23.64 0.87 -22.21
N HIS A 366 22.88 0.58 -23.25
CA HIS A 366 23.20 1.05 -24.60
C HIS A 366 22.80 2.53 -24.79
N GLY A 367 23.67 3.30 -25.46
CA GLY A 367 23.48 4.72 -25.71
C GLY A 367 22.59 5.02 -26.91
N PRO A 368 22.20 6.29 -27.11
CA PRO A 368 21.43 6.70 -28.29
C PRO A 368 22.26 6.54 -29.59
N THR A 369 21.67 5.88 -30.60
CA THR A 369 22.31 5.64 -31.89
C THR A 369 22.27 6.89 -32.79
N PRO A 370 23.40 7.32 -33.40
CA PRO A 370 23.38 8.45 -34.33
C PRO A 370 22.91 8.02 -35.72
N GLY A 371 21.64 8.32 -36.06
CA GLY A 371 21.13 8.30 -37.44
C GLY A 371 20.35 7.05 -37.88
N LEU A 372 19.86 7.07 -39.13
CA LEU A 372 18.96 6.07 -39.73
C LEU A 372 19.62 4.73 -40.11
N ARG A 373 20.97 4.63 -40.10
CA ARG A 373 21.72 3.38 -40.28
C ARG A 373 22.66 3.21 -39.10
N ALA A 374 22.28 2.37 -38.14
CA ALA A 374 23.15 2.02 -37.03
C ALA A 374 24.42 1.33 -37.57
N GLU A 375 25.60 1.90 -37.31
CA GLU A 375 26.87 1.21 -37.57
C GLU A 375 27.05 0.04 -36.59
N LYS A 376 28.04 -0.82 -36.83
CA LYS A 376 28.39 -1.90 -35.89
C LYS A 376 29.12 -1.30 -34.69
N GLU A 377 28.65 -1.59 -33.48
CA GLU A 377 29.17 -1.09 -32.22
C GLU A 377 29.70 -2.25 -31.36
N THR A 378 31.02 -2.33 -31.16
CA THR A 378 31.68 -3.51 -30.61
C THR A 378 32.05 -3.33 -29.14
N LEU A 379 31.53 -4.21 -28.29
CA LEU A 379 31.83 -4.24 -26.85
C LEU A 379 33.18 -4.91 -26.61
N LEU A 380 33.40 -6.07 -27.24
CA LEU A 380 34.57 -6.91 -27.08
C LEU A 380 35.00 -7.44 -28.44
N CYS A 381 36.29 -7.36 -28.75
CA CYS A 381 36.84 -7.88 -30.00
C CYS A 381 38.18 -8.55 -29.77
N ASN A 382 38.35 -9.77 -30.29
CA ASN A 382 39.64 -10.41 -30.45
C ASN A 382 39.92 -10.55 -31.95
N SER A 383 40.93 -9.85 -32.44
CA SER A 383 41.31 -9.85 -33.85
C SER A 383 42.83 -9.95 -34.05
N ASP A 384 43.25 -10.38 -35.23
CA ASP A 384 44.67 -10.40 -35.59
C ASP A 384 45.32 -9.01 -35.39
N LYS A 385 46.50 -8.99 -34.79
CA LYS A 385 47.23 -7.76 -34.47
C LYS A 385 47.72 -7.03 -35.73
N THR A 386 48.07 -7.78 -36.77
CA THR A 386 48.64 -7.30 -38.04
C THR A 386 48.13 -8.09 -39.26
N GLU A 387 48.28 -7.51 -40.46
CA GLU A 387 48.08 -8.09 -41.79
C GLU A 387 46.65 -8.52 -42.15
N MET A 388 46.12 -9.55 -41.47
CA MET A 388 44.94 -10.30 -41.94
C MET A 388 43.61 -9.80 -41.35
N ASN A 389 43.65 -9.04 -40.26
CA ASN A 389 42.47 -8.50 -39.55
C ASN A 389 41.33 -9.52 -39.34
N ARG A 390 41.63 -10.80 -39.12
CA ARG A 390 40.60 -11.82 -38.88
C ARG A 390 40.11 -11.68 -37.45
N HIS A 391 38.80 -11.69 -37.28
CA HIS A 391 38.18 -11.66 -35.95
C HIS A 391 37.98 -13.09 -35.49
N HIS A 392 38.59 -13.44 -34.36
CA HIS A 392 38.50 -14.76 -33.74
C HIS A 392 37.21 -14.88 -32.94
N TYR A 393 36.91 -13.86 -32.13
CA TYR A 393 35.60 -13.69 -31.53
C TYR A 393 35.28 -12.22 -31.32
N SER A 394 33.99 -11.86 -31.32
CA SER A 394 33.54 -10.49 -31.09
C SER A 394 32.11 -10.46 -30.58
N LEU A 395 31.85 -9.59 -29.60
CA LEU A 395 30.52 -9.26 -29.09
C LEU A 395 30.19 -7.83 -29.49
N TYR A 396 29.10 -7.64 -30.24
CA TYR A 396 28.73 -6.33 -30.77
C TYR A 396 27.22 -6.15 -30.88
N VAL A 397 26.82 -4.89 -30.91
CA VAL A 397 25.45 -4.42 -31.11
C VAL A 397 25.29 -3.85 -32.51
N HIS A 398 24.16 -4.15 -33.14
CA HIS A 398 23.80 -3.59 -34.44
C HIS A 398 22.27 -3.57 -34.61
N ASN A 399 21.67 -2.39 -34.75
CA ASN A 399 20.24 -2.21 -35.04
C ASN A 399 19.30 -2.98 -34.08
N CYS A 400 19.42 -2.73 -32.77
CA CYS A 400 18.68 -3.44 -31.71
C CYS A 400 18.89 -4.96 -31.69
N ARG A 401 20.05 -5.42 -32.16
CA ARG A 401 20.46 -6.82 -32.10
C ARG A 401 21.77 -6.94 -31.37
N LEU A 402 21.89 -8.00 -30.58
CA LEU A 402 23.15 -8.45 -30.01
C LEU A 402 23.66 -9.57 -30.91
N VAL A 403 24.93 -9.52 -31.28
CA VAL A 403 25.56 -10.55 -32.11
C VAL A 403 26.86 -11.00 -31.47
N PHE A 404 27.02 -12.31 -31.37
CA PHE A 404 28.25 -12.94 -30.92
C PHE A 404 28.87 -13.72 -32.09
N LEU A 405 30.08 -13.32 -32.48
CA LEU A 405 30.93 -14.01 -33.45
C LEU A 405 31.93 -14.87 -32.69
N LEU A 406 32.08 -16.13 -33.07
CA LEU A 406 33.10 -17.06 -32.61
C LEU A 406 33.54 -17.96 -33.76
N ARG A 407 34.77 -17.76 -34.24
CA ARG A 407 35.40 -18.61 -35.25
C ARG A 407 36.44 -19.50 -34.58
N ARG A 408 36.35 -20.81 -34.80
CA ARG A 408 37.28 -21.81 -34.26
C ARG A 408 38.41 -22.08 -35.26
N ASP A 409 39.54 -22.54 -34.73
CA ASP A 409 40.66 -23.02 -35.54
C ASP A 409 40.27 -24.25 -36.37
N PHE A 410 40.89 -24.35 -37.54
CA PHE A 410 40.75 -25.50 -38.42
C PHE A 410 41.15 -26.83 -37.73
N THR A 411 40.27 -27.83 -37.77
CA THR A 411 40.50 -29.17 -37.18
C THR A 411 40.29 -30.28 -38.21
N GLN A 412 41.27 -30.49 -39.11
CA GLN A 412 41.40 -31.57 -40.13
C GLN A 412 40.18 -31.87 -41.06
N VAL A 413 39.02 -31.29 -40.79
CA VAL A 413 37.75 -31.48 -41.48
C VAL A 413 37.22 -30.09 -41.87
N ASP A 414 37.25 -29.81 -43.17
CA ASP A 414 36.82 -28.57 -43.80
C ASP A 414 35.28 -28.56 -43.96
N THR A 415 34.57 -28.38 -42.85
CA THR A 415 33.12 -28.22 -42.84
C THR A 415 32.73 -26.89 -42.22
N PHE A 416 31.69 -26.25 -42.77
CA PHE A 416 31.01 -25.11 -42.17
C PHE A 416 30.66 -25.40 -40.71
N ARG A 417 30.90 -24.41 -39.83
CA ARG A 417 30.55 -24.50 -38.41
C ARG A 417 29.81 -23.25 -37.96
N PRO A 418 28.93 -23.35 -36.95
CA PRO A 418 28.29 -22.19 -36.34
C PRO A 418 29.32 -21.15 -35.93
N ALA A 419 29.16 -19.92 -36.43
CA ALA A 419 30.14 -18.85 -36.25
C ALA A 419 29.53 -17.54 -35.77
N GLU A 420 28.33 -17.15 -36.21
CA GLU A 420 27.64 -15.99 -35.64
C GLU A 420 26.28 -16.37 -35.08
N PHE A 421 26.00 -15.86 -33.88
CA PHE A 421 24.76 -16.06 -33.15
C PHE A 421 24.07 -14.72 -32.98
N HIS A 422 22.83 -14.61 -33.46
CA HIS A 422 22.10 -13.34 -33.53
C HIS A 422 20.86 -13.37 -32.65
N TRP A 423 20.70 -12.34 -31.81
CA TRP A 423 19.52 -12.12 -30.97
C TRP A 423 18.89 -10.77 -31.27
N LYS A 424 17.56 -10.74 -31.38
CA LYS A 424 16.77 -9.49 -31.46
C LYS A 424 16.21 -9.21 -30.08
N LEU A 425 16.61 -8.09 -29.48
CA LEU A 425 16.35 -7.79 -28.07
C LEU A 425 15.85 -6.35 -27.93
N GLU A 426 14.72 -6.16 -27.26
CA GLU A 426 14.19 -4.82 -26.97
C GLU A 426 15.06 -4.08 -25.94
N GLN A 427 15.68 -4.84 -25.03
CA GLN A 427 16.63 -4.42 -23.99
C GLN A 427 17.87 -3.70 -24.53
N ILE A 428 18.17 -3.87 -25.82
CA ILE A 428 19.28 -3.15 -26.46
C ILE A 428 18.86 -1.71 -26.79
N CYS A 429 17.58 -1.41 -26.89
CA CYS A 429 17.06 -0.15 -27.44
C CYS A 429 16.13 0.62 -26.51
N ASP A 430 15.78 0.07 -25.35
CA ASP A 430 15.04 0.77 -24.30
C ASP A 430 15.89 1.79 -23.52
N LYS A 431 17.22 1.73 -23.67
CA LYS A 431 18.20 2.60 -23.00
C LYS A 431 18.24 2.37 -21.49
N GLU A 432 17.92 1.17 -21.02
CA GLU A 432 17.99 0.79 -19.61
C GLU A 432 19.20 -0.12 -19.33
N TRP A 433 19.46 -0.39 -18.05
CA TRP A 433 20.52 -1.32 -17.63
C TRP A 433 20.00 -2.76 -17.66
N HIS A 434 20.75 -3.63 -18.33
CA HIS A 434 20.47 -5.07 -18.35
C HIS A 434 21.74 -5.89 -18.08
N TYR A 435 21.56 -7.06 -17.48
CA TYR A 435 22.64 -8.02 -17.24
C TYR A 435 22.66 -9.08 -18.34
N TYR A 436 23.76 -9.13 -19.09
CA TYR A 436 23.94 -10.07 -20.21
C TYR A 436 24.95 -11.14 -19.81
N VAL A 437 24.57 -12.40 -19.98
CA VAL A 437 25.47 -13.55 -19.79
C VAL A 437 25.41 -14.44 -21.02
N ILE A 438 26.56 -14.67 -21.65
CA ILE A 438 26.72 -15.55 -22.81
C ILE A 438 27.48 -16.77 -22.33
N ASN A 439 26.77 -17.90 -22.21
CA ASN A 439 27.37 -19.20 -21.97
C ASN A 439 27.65 -19.86 -23.32
N VAL A 440 28.92 -20.17 -23.57
CA VAL A 440 29.37 -20.90 -24.75
C VAL A 440 29.70 -22.32 -24.33
N GLU A 441 28.99 -23.28 -24.90
CA GLU A 441 29.31 -24.70 -24.88
C GLU A 441 29.28 -25.18 -26.34
N PHE A 442 30.38 -24.89 -27.04
CA PHE A 442 30.43 -24.97 -28.50
C PHE A 442 30.01 -26.37 -28.99
N PRO A 443 29.11 -26.48 -29.99
CA PRO A 443 28.63 -25.42 -30.89
C PRO A 443 27.40 -24.62 -30.40
N VAL A 444 26.93 -24.86 -29.18
CA VAL A 444 25.76 -24.19 -28.61
C VAL A 444 26.17 -22.93 -27.86
N VAL A 445 25.41 -21.84 -28.07
CA VAL A 445 25.57 -20.59 -27.33
C VAL A 445 24.22 -20.19 -26.75
N THR A 446 24.19 -19.97 -25.45
CA THR A 446 22.99 -19.58 -24.71
C THR A 446 23.18 -18.16 -24.18
N LEU A 447 22.26 -17.26 -24.53
CA LEU A 447 22.20 -15.92 -23.99
C LEU A 447 21.20 -15.87 -22.83
N TYR A 448 21.60 -15.23 -21.74
CA TYR A 448 20.71 -14.82 -20.66
C TYR A 448 20.68 -13.30 -20.60
N VAL A 449 19.48 -12.73 -20.53
CA VAL A 449 19.26 -11.30 -20.31
C VAL A 449 18.34 -11.17 -19.10
N ASP A 450 18.84 -10.56 -18.03
CA ASP A 450 18.17 -10.52 -16.72
C ASP A 450 17.66 -11.90 -16.28
N GLY A 451 18.44 -12.94 -16.64
CA GLY A 451 18.31 -14.33 -16.21
C GLY A 451 17.20 -15.08 -16.92
N VAL A 452 16.51 -14.42 -17.85
CA VAL A 452 15.68 -15.06 -18.84
C VAL A 452 16.57 -15.54 -19.98
N THR A 453 16.35 -16.77 -20.43
CA THR A 453 17.10 -17.37 -21.54
C THR A 453 16.53 -16.90 -22.89
N TYR A 454 17.42 -16.59 -23.83
CA TYR A 454 17.10 -16.19 -25.19
C TYR A 454 17.82 -17.07 -26.20
N ASP A 455 17.05 -17.76 -27.04
CA ASP A 455 17.59 -18.52 -28.16
C ASP A 455 17.92 -17.61 -29.35
N PRO A 456 19.02 -17.86 -30.08
CA PRO A 456 19.36 -17.09 -31.26
C PRO A 456 18.32 -17.34 -32.36
N TYR A 457 17.79 -16.26 -32.96
CA TYR A 457 16.82 -16.39 -34.06
C TYR A 457 17.51 -16.78 -35.38
N LEU A 458 18.81 -16.53 -35.48
CA LEU A 458 19.66 -16.85 -36.62
C LEU A 458 21.03 -17.26 -36.12
N VAL A 459 21.50 -18.40 -36.63
CA VAL A 459 22.89 -18.86 -36.50
C VAL A 459 23.45 -18.96 -37.91
N THR A 460 24.55 -18.27 -38.18
CA THR A 460 25.23 -18.34 -39.47
C THR A 460 26.49 -19.19 -39.34
N ASP A 461 26.65 -20.10 -40.30
CA ASP A 461 27.86 -20.91 -40.37
C ASP A 461 28.93 -20.20 -41.20
N ASP A 462 30.20 -20.39 -40.80
CA ASP A 462 31.36 -19.84 -41.50
C ASP A 462 32.48 -20.89 -41.57
N TRP A 463 33.48 -20.62 -42.39
CA TRP A 463 34.69 -21.45 -42.48
C TRP A 463 35.56 -21.28 -41.23
N PRO A 464 36.13 -22.38 -40.69
CA PRO A 464 37.13 -22.31 -39.64
C PRO A 464 38.33 -21.44 -40.05
N ILE A 465 38.94 -20.75 -39.08
CA ILE A 465 40.13 -19.94 -39.34
C ILE A 465 41.34 -20.87 -39.49
N HIS A 466 42.10 -20.71 -40.57
CA HIS A 466 43.36 -21.43 -40.72
C HIS A 466 44.40 -20.91 -39.70
N PRO A 467 45.17 -21.81 -39.06
CA PRO A 467 46.20 -21.44 -38.11
C PRO A 467 47.20 -20.46 -38.74
N SER A 468 47.55 -19.41 -38.00
CA SER A 468 48.51 -18.40 -38.43
C SER A 468 49.52 -18.12 -37.33
N GLN A 469 50.71 -17.65 -37.69
CA GLN A 469 51.72 -17.19 -36.72
C GLN A 469 51.54 -15.72 -36.28
N ILE A 470 50.35 -15.13 -36.52
CA ILE A 470 50.05 -13.75 -36.16
C ILE A 470 49.44 -13.74 -34.75
N ASP A 471 50.01 -12.92 -33.87
CA ASP A 471 49.46 -12.68 -32.54
C ASP A 471 48.09 -12.00 -32.64
N VAL A 472 47.21 -12.30 -31.68
CA VAL A 472 45.90 -11.67 -31.57
C VAL A 472 45.94 -10.46 -30.63
N GLN A 473 44.95 -9.58 -30.75
CA GLN A 473 44.76 -8.40 -29.91
C GLN A 473 43.32 -8.39 -29.38
N LEU A 474 43.18 -8.52 -28.06
CA LEU A 474 41.91 -8.35 -27.37
C LEU A 474 41.68 -6.86 -27.06
N THR A 475 40.51 -6.34 -27.40
CA THR A 475 40.09 -4.96 -27.16
C THR A 475 38.67 -4.85 -26.63
N LEU A 476 38.44 -3.74 -25.93
CA LEU A 476 37.17 -3.40 -25.29
C LEU A 476 36.70 -2.03 -25.77
N GLY A 477 35.39 -1.89 -26.02
CA GLY A 477 34.74 -0.63 -26.42
C GLY A 477 34.95 -0.24 -27.89
N ALA A 478 35.77 -1.02 -28.61
CA ALA A 478 35.97 -0.95 -30.05
C ALA A 478 36.64 -2.25 -30.53
N CYS A 479 36.70 -2.46 -31.84
CA CYS A 479 37.49 -3.53 -32.44
C CYS A 479 38.85 -3.03 -32.96
N TRP A 480 39.90 -3.80 -32.73
CA TRP A 480 41.23 -3.55 -33.29
C TRP A 480 41.25 -3.87 -34.79
N GLN A 481 41.64 -2.89 -35.61
CA GLN A 481 41.86 -3.09 -37.04
C GLN A 481 43.36 -3.24 -37.33
N GLY A 482 43.85 -4.47 -37.33
CA GLY A 482 45.26 -4.81 -37.53
C GLY A 482 45.69 -4.86 -39.00
N GLY A 483 45.25 -3.95 -39.86
CA GLY A 483 45.59 -3.97 -41.30
C GLY A 483 47.06 -3.67 -41.62
N GLU A 484 47.31 -2.90 -42.68
CA GLU A 484 48.65 -2.49 -43.11
C GLU A 484 49.46 -1.83 -41.98
N VAL A 485 50.76 -2.12 -41.89
CA VAL A 485 51.68 -1.78 -40.77
C VAL A 485 51.68 -0.28 -40.40
N THR A 486 51.23 0.60 -41.29
CA THR A 486 51.23 2.06 -41.11
C THR A 486 49.95 2.65 -40.52
N MET A 487 48.82 1.92 -40.46
CA MET A 487 47.50 2.48 -40.11
C MET A 487 46.63 1.60 -39.19
N SER A 488 47.21 0.93 -38.20
CA SER A 488 46.42 0.24 -37.18
C SER A 488 45.57 1.23 -36.37
N ARG A 489 44.26 1.02 -36.29
CA ARG A 489 43.34 1.89 -35.52
C ARG A 489 42.17 1.11 -34.95
N PHE A 490 41.54 1.68 -33.93
CA PHE A 490 40.26 1.20 -33.42
C PHE A 490 39.11 1.58 -34.38
N THR A 491 38.16 0.68 -34.53
CA THR A 491 36.92 0.86 -35.31
C THR A 491 35.72 0.29 -34.56
N GLN A 492 34.49 0.55 -35.03
CA GLN A 492 33.27 0.00 -34.43
C GLN A 492 33.14 0.37 -32.95
N TYR A 493 33.34 1.65 -32.62
CA TYR A 493 33.29 2.09 -31.24
C TYR A 493 31.89 1.92 -30.64
N PHE A 494 31.85 1.42 -29.42
CA PHE A 494 30.64 1.27 -28.63
C PHE A 494 30.16 2.60 -28.05
N ARG A 495 28.84 2.80 -28.00
CA ARG A 495 28.21 3.92 -27.30
C ARG A 495 27.29 3.40 -26.20
N GLY A 496 27.57 3.79 -24.97
CA GLY A 496 26.79 3.36 -23.82
C GLY A 496 27.61 3.33 -22.53
N SER A 497 27.21 2.49 -21.61
CA SER A 497 27.91 2.25 -20.35
C SER A 497 28.02 0.76 -20.08
N LEU A 498 29.19 0.33 -19.62
CA LEU A 498 29.48 -1.05 -19.23
C LEU A 498 29.93 -1.10 -17.77
N SER A 499 29.64 -2.21 -17.09
CA SER A 499 30.14 -2.48 -15.74
C SER A 499 30.28 -3.98 -15.53
N GLY A 500 31.38 -4.40 -14.90
CA GLY A 500 31.64 -5.80 -14.57
C GLY A 500 31.77 -6.74 -15.78
N LEU A 501 32.47 -6.31 -16.84
CA LEU A 501 32.72 -7.18 -18.00
C LEU A 501 33.75 -8.25 -17.63
N THR A 502 33.31 -9.50 -17.58
CA THR A 502 34.15 -10.65 -17.21
C THR A 502 34.17 -11.71 -18.30
N ILE A 503 35.31 -12.40 -18.43
CA ILE A 503 35.46 -13.61 -19.26
C ILE A 503 35.96 -14.74 -18.38
N ARG A 504 35.35 -15.91 -18.54
CA ARG A 504 35.70 -17.12 -17.80
C ARG A 504 35.99 -18.29 -18.74
N PRO A 505 37.26 -18.57 -19.05
CA PRO A 505 37.63 -19.75 -19.83
C PRO A 505 37.42 -21.06 -19.05
N GLY A 506 37.08 -22.12 -19.76
CA GLY A 506 37.07 -23.52 -19.29
C GLY A 506 35.80 -23.96 -18.55
N LYS A 507 34.86 -23.06 -18.29
CA LYS A 507 33.64 -23.37 -17.54
C LYS A 507 32.52 -22.39 -17.84
N ILE A 508 31.28 -22.88 -17.78
CA ILE A 508 30.06 -22.08 -17.93
C ILE A 508 29.44 -21.75 -16.57
N GLU A 509 28.72 -20.63 -16.49
CA GLU A 509 27.95 -20.25 -15.29
C GLU A 509 26.62 -20.98 -15.21
N SER A 510 26.22 -21.37 -14.00
CA SER A 510 24.94 -22.04 -13.77
C SER A 510 23.80 -21.03 -13.65
N GLN A 511 22.57 -21.43 -14.00
CA GLN A 511 21.38 -20.58 -13.85
C GLN A 511 21.19 -20.06 -12.42
N LYS A 512 21.56 -20.86 -11.40
CA LYS A 512 21.51 -20.45 -9.99
C LYS A 512 22.44 -19.27 -9.69
N VAL A 513 23.66 -19.30 -10.24
CA VAL A 513 24.64 -18.22 -10.08
C VAL A 513 24.17 -16.98 -10.83
N ILE A 514 23.72 -17.12 -12.08
CA ILE A 514 23.19 -16.01 -12.89
C ILE A 514 22.02 -15.33 -12.17
N SER A 515 21.06 -16.13 -11.68
CA SER A 515 19.90 -15.62 -10.92
C SER A 515 20.31 -14.90 -9.62
N CYS A 516 21.36 -15.37 -8.95
CA CYS A 516 21.90 -14.71 -7.76
C CYS A 516 22.58 -13.37 -8.08
N LEU A 517 23.41 -13.34 -9.13
CA LEU A 517 24.16 -12.15 -9.55
C LEU A 517 23.28 -11.01 -10.06
N GLN A 518 22.05 -11.31 -10.49
CA GLN A 518 21.05 -10.34 -10.92
C GLN A 518 19.90 -10.11 -9.93
N ALA A 519 19.81 -10.86 -8.84
CA ALA A 519 18.70 -10.69 -7.89
C ALA A 519 18.76 -9.31 -7.25
N CYS A 520 17.64 -8.59 -7.24
CA CYS A 520 17.50 -7.34 -6.50
C CYS A 520 17.30 -7.64 -5.01
N LYS A 521 17.84 -6.78 -4.14
CA LYS A 521 17.59 -6.86 -2.69
C LYS A 521 16.41 -6.00 -2.27
N GLU A 522 16.01 -5.09 -3.15
CA GLU A 522 14.84 -4.25 -3.07
C GLU A 522 13.77 -4.73 -4.05
N GLY A 523 12.50 -4.72 -3.62
CA GLY A 523 11.39 -5.09 -4.47
C GLY A 523 10.04 -4.99 -3.77
N LEU A 524 9.03 -5.46 -4.47
CA LEU A 524 7.69 -5.71 -3.97
C LEU A 524 7.60 -7.13 -3.42
N ASP A 525 6.85 -7.29 -2.35
CA ASP A 525 6.64 -8.55 -1.65
C ASP A 525 5.17 -8.69 -1.24
N ILE A 526 4.69 -9.94 -1.16
CA ILE A 526 3.38 -10.26 -0.60
C ILE A 526 3.57 -11.20 0.58
N ASN A 527 3.34 -10.66 1.78
CA ASN A 527 3.42 -11.43 3.02
C ASN A 527 2.43 -12.60 2.97
N SER A 528 2.96 -13.83 2.98
CA SER A 528 2.24 -15.11 3.04
C SER A 528 1.32 -15.41 1.83
N LEU A 529 1.89 -16.09 0.82
CA LEU A 529 1.20 -16.65 -0.35
C LEU A 529 -0.06 -17.46 0.02
N GLU A 530 0.02 -18.21 1.12
CA GLU A 530 -1.05 -19.09 1.63
C GLU A 530 -2.31 -18.33 2.06
N SER A 531 -2.20 -17.01 2.23
CA SER A 531 -3.27 -16.15 2.71
C SER A 531 -3.99 -15.39 1.60
N LEU A 532 -3.51 -15.44 0.36
CA LEU A 532 -4.27 -14.96 -0.80
C LEU A 532 -5.45 -15.92 -1.00
N GLY A 533 -6.68 -15.40 -1.00
CA GLY A 533 -7.89 -16.20 -1.18
C GLY A 533 -7.83 -17.03 -2.46
N LYS A 534 -8.49 -18.20 -2.47
CA LYS A 534 -8.67 -19.02 -3.67
C LYS A 534 -9.43 -18.18 -4.71
N GLY A 535 -8.73 -17.58 -5.67
CA GLY A 535 -9.34 -16.71 -6.68
C GLY A 535 -8.46 -15.57 -7.23
N ILE A 536 -7.29 -15.31 -6.65
CA ILE A 536 -6.32 -14.34 -7.19
C ILE A 536 -5.13 -15.06 -7.82
N LYS A 537 -4.85 -14.73 -9.09
CA LYS A 537 -3.58 -15.06 -9.75
C LYS A 537 -2.66 -13.86 -9.62
N PHE A 538 -1.39 -14.09 -9.31
CA PHE A 538 -0.41 -13.02 -9.27
C PHE A 538 0.92 -13.49 -9.86
N HIS A 539 1.69 -12.55 -10.40
CA HIS A 539 3.03 -12.80 -10.89
C HIS A 539 3.96 -11.61 -10.60
N PHE A 540 5.20 -11.94 -10.25
CA PHE A 540 6.30 -10.99 -10.16
C PHE A 540 7.18 -11.10 -11.40
N ASN A 541 7.76 -9.98 -11.84
CA ASN A 541 8.89 -10.04 -12.74
C ASN A 541 10.15 -10.57 -12.01
N PRO A 542 11.20 -11.02 -12.72
CA PRO A 542 12.42 -11.55 -12.10
C PRO A 542 13.12 -10.59 -11.11
N ALA A 543 12.99 -9.27 -11.33
CA ALA A 543 13.53 -8.24 -10.44
C ALA A 543 12.64 -7.91 -9.24
N GLN A 544 11.46 -8.51 -9.14
CA GLN A 544 10.42 -8.21 -8.14
C GLN A 544 10.00 -6.73 -8.07
N SER A 545 10.21 -5.96 -9.13
CA SER A 545 9.79 -4.56 -9.22
C SER A 545 8.37 -4.39 -9.78
N ILE A 546 7.83 -5.40 -10.46
CA ILE A 546 6.47 -5.38 -11.03
C ILE A 546 5.69 -6.54 -10.45
N LEU A 547 4.53 -6.23 -9.88
CA LEU A 547 3.53 -7.19 -9.42
C LEU A 547 2.26 -6.98 -10.22
N VAL A 548 1.77 -8.04 -10.86
CA VAL A 548 0.46 -8.04 -11.51
C VAL A 548 -0.44 -9.03 -10.78
N MET A 549 -1.66 -8.61 -10.50
CA MET A 549 -2.71 -9.39 -9.84
C MET A 549 -3.96 -9.41 -10.71
N GLU A 550 -4.56 -10.58 -10.86
CA GLU A 550 -5.77 -10.83 -11.63
C GLU A 550 -6.76 -11.61 -10.77
N GLY A 551 -8.02 -11.17 -10.76
CA GLY A 551 -9.07 -11.77 -9.94
C GLY A 551 -10.46 -11.48 -10.47
N GLU A 552 -11.42 -12.33 -10.12
CA GLU A 552 -12.83 -12.19 -10.52
C GLU A 552 -13.67 -11.48 -9.43
N ASP A 553 -13.18 -11.49 -8.18
CA ASP A 553 -13.88 -10.96 -7.01
C ASP A 553 -13.19 -9.71 -6.44
N LEU A 554 -13.99 -8.67 -6.18
CA LEU A 554 -13.51 -7.37 -5.71
C LEU A 554 -12.98 -7.42 -4.27
N GLU A 555 -13.58 -8.22 -3.39
CA GLU A 555 -13.14 -8.36 -2.00
C GLU A 555 -11.77 -9.05 -1.92
N ASN A 556 -11.60 -10.12 -2.69
CA ASN A 556 -10.34 -10.83 -2.82
C ASN A 556 -9.24 -9.95 -3.43
N MET A 557 -9.57 -9.15 -4.44
CA MET A 557 -8.62 -8.20 -5.05
C MET A 557 -8.19 -7.13 -4.02
N ASN A 558 -9.15 -6.55 -3.30
CA ASN A 558 -8.88 -5.58 -2.23
C ASN A 558 -8.01 -6.20 -1.12
N ALA A 559 -8.30 -7.44 -0.71
CA ALA A 559 -7.52 -8.15 0.30
C ALA A 559 -6.09 -8.46 -0.17
N ALA A 560 -5.91 -8.80 -1.45
CA ALA A 560 -4.60 -9.05 -2.05
C ALA A 560 -3.76 -7.77 -2.10
N LEU A 561 -4.30 -6.66 -2.61
CA LEU A 561 -3.60 -5.39 -2.70
C LEU A 561 -3.21 -4.82 -1.34
N ARG A 562 -4.03 -5.02 -0.31
CA ARG A 562 -3.66 -4.64 1.06
C ARG A 562 -2.40 -5.36 1.53
N LYS A 563 -2.10 -6.58 1.06
CA LYS A 563 -0.92 -7.35 1.47
C LYS A 563 0.34 -7.00 0.72
N VAL A 564 0.26 -6.15 -0.30
CA VAL A 564 1.42 -5.69 -1.05
C VAL A 564 2.29 -4.84 -0.12
N SER A 565 3.56 -5.22 -0.09
CA SER A 565 4.57 -4.62 0.75
C SER A 565 5.80 -4.29 -0.07
N TYR A 566 6.55 -3.29 0.37
CA TYR A 566 7.88 -2.99 -0.10
C TYR A 566 8.89 -3.64 0.84
N ILE A 567 9.90 -4.29 0.30
CA ILE A 567 11.00 -4.86 1.07
C ILE A 567 12.32 -4.36 0.52
N ASN A 568 13.25 -4.04 1.41
CA ASN A 568 14.65 -3.93 1.09
C ASN A 568 15.47 -4.73 2.10
N SER A 569 16.02 -5.84 1.62
CA SER A 569 16.78 -6.81 2.41
C SER A 569 18.24 -6.41 2.62
N ARG A 570 18.70 -5.30 2.03
CA ARG A 570 20.03 -4.75 2.32
C ARG A 570 20.10 -4.29 3.77
N GLN A 571 21.26 -4.50 4.37
CA GLN A 571 21.55 -3.97 5.70
C GLN A 571 21.68 -2.44 5.68
N PHE A 572 22.29 -1.89 4.62
CA PHE A 572 22.46 -0.45 4.40
C PHE A 572 21.86 -0.07 3.03
N PRO A 573 20.52 0.01 2.93
CA PRO A 573 19.85 0.35 1.69
C PRO A 573 20.20 1.76 1.22
N THR A 574 20.13 1.99 -0.09
CA THR A 574 20.35 3.31 -0.69
C THR A 574 19.21 4.25 -0.27
N PRO A 575 19.47 5.36 0.41
CA PRO A 575 18.43 6.28 0.87
C PRO A 575 17.73 6.99 -0.31
N GLY A 576 16.51 7.46 -0.09
CA GLY A 576 15.80 8.33 -1.04
C GLY A 576 14.43 7.83 -1.47
N ILE A 577 13.85 8.53 -2.45
CA ILE A 577 12.49 8.30 -2.94
C ILE A 577 12.45 7.09 -3.86
N ARG A 578 11.38 6.29 -3.84
CA ARG A 578 11.02 5.26 -4.82
C ARG A 578 9.64 5.57 -5.33
N HIS A 579 9.48 5.68 -6.65
CA HIS A 579 8.17 5.92 -7.23
C HIS A 579 7.43 4.61 -7.41
N LEU A 580 6.15 4.61 -7.05
CA LEU A 580 5.21 3.52 -7.22
C LEU A 580 4.13 3.99 -8.19
N HIS A 581 3.89 3.21 -9.23
CA HIS A 581 2.82 3.44 -10.19
C HIS A 581 1.84 2.26 -10.16
N ILE A 582 0.55 2.54 -10.04
CA ILE A 582 -0.50 1.52 -9.95
C ILE A 582 -1.51 1.79 -11.04
N SER A 583 -1.69 0.81 -11.93
CA SER A 583 -2.69 0.84 -13.00
C SER A 583 -3.67 -0.30 -12.83
N THR A 584 -4.93 -0.08 -13.19
CA THR A 584 -5.99 -1.10 -13.01
C THR A 584 -6.95 -1.09 -14.20
N SER A 585 -7.15 -2.26 -14.79
CA SER A 585 -8.13 -2.51 -15.84
C SER A 585 -9.25 -3.39 -15.30
N VAL A 586 -10.50 -3.01 -15.59
CA VAL A 586 -11.70 -3.69 -15.12
C VAL A 586 -12.53 -4.14 -16.33
N GLN A 587 -12.86 -5.44 -16.41
CA GLN A 587 -13.68 -6.03 -17.46
C GLN A 587 -15.10 -6.29 -16.95
N CYS A 588 -16.12 -5.92 -17.73
CA CYS A 588 -17.53 -6.21 -17.40
C CYS A 588 -18.08 -7.34 -18.27
N PHE A 589 -19.20 -7.93 -17.85
CA PHE A 589 -19.92 -8.89 -18.69
C PHE A 589 -20.44 -8.20 -19.97
N GLY A 590 -19.90 -8.61 -21.13
CA GLY A 590 -20.35 -8.16 -22.45
C GLY A 590 -19.51 -7.03 -23.09
N GLU A 591 -18.55 -6.44 -22.38
CA GLU A 591 -17.64 -5.40 -22.89
C GLU A 591 -16.22 -5.60 -22.34
N ASP A 592 -15.19 -5.39 -23.18
CA ASP A 592 -13.78 -5.57 -22.79
C ASP A 592 -13.33 -4.57 -21.71
N THR A 593 -13.89 -3.35 -21.68
CA THR A 593 -13.65 -2.32 -20.65
C THR A 593 -14.87 -1.42 -20.47
N CYS A 594 -15.44 -1.40 -19.27
CA CYS A 594 -16.67 -0.66 -18.95
C CYS A 594 -16.45 0.51 -17.98
N ILE A 595 -15.40 0.43 -17.15
CA ILE A 595 -15.09 1.41 -16.10
C ILE A 595 -13.65 1.85 -16.25
N SER A 596 -13.43 3.16 -16.35
CA SER A 596 -12.09 3.75 -16.33
C SER A 596 -11.67 4.03 -14.89
N ILE A 597 -10.57 3.41 -14.47
CA ILE A 597 -9.97 3.60 -13.15
C ILE A 597 -8.72 4.49 -13.33
N PRO A 598 -8.64 5.65 -12.66
CA PRO A 598 -7.46 6.50 -12.71
C PRO A 598 -6.21 5.79 -12.16
N ASP A 599 -5.08 6.00 -12.80
CA ASP A 599 -3.78 5.53 -12.30
C ASP A 599 -3.40 6.27 -11.01
N ILE A 600 -2.61 5.60 -10.17
CA ILE A 600 -2.11 6.14 -8.91
C ILE A 600 -0.60 6.23 -8.93
N ASP A 601 -0.10 7.40 -8.54
CA ASP A 601 1.30 7.58 -8.19
C ASP A 601 1.44 7.72 -6.66
N ALA A 602 2.34 6.92 -6.09
CA ALA A 602 2.74 6.97 -4.70
C ALA A 602 4.26 6.92 -4.58
N VAL A 603 4.79 7.19 -3.39
CA VAL A 603 6.22 7.12 -3.13
C VAL A 603 6.56 6.36 -1.86
N VAL A 604 7.63 5.56 -1.92
CA VAL A 604 8.29 5.02 -0.72
C VAL A 604 9.52 5.88 -0.46
N MET A 605 9.64 6.43 0.75
CA MET A 605 10.84 7.14 1.17
C MET A 605 11.70 6.21 2.01
N VAL A 606 12.81 5.74 1.43
CA VAL A 606 13.82 4.96 2.15
C VAL A 606 14.63 5.92 3.02
N LEU A 607 14.53 5.76 4.33
CA LEU A 607 15.27 6.60 5.28
C LEU A 607 16.75 6.23 5.31
N GLN A 608 17.59 7.19 5.72
CA GLN A 608 19.03 6.97 5.85
C GLN A 608 19.31 5.84 6.87
N PRO A 609 20.04 4.78 6.49
CA PRO A 609 20.46 3.77 7.45
C PRO A 609 21.54 4.33 8.39
N SER A 610 21.60 3.80 9.61
CA SER A 610 22.70 4.09 10.54
C SER A 610 24.01 3.54 10.00
N GLU A 611 25.01 4.40 9.80
CA GLU A 611 26.30 4.00 9.21
C GLU A 611 27.12 3.11 10.17
N PRO A 612 27.75 2.04 9.66
CA PRO A 612 28.66 1.23 10.45
C PRO A 612 30.01 1.93 10.60
N ARG A 613 30.60 1.83 11.79
CA ARG A 613 31.97 2.27 12.07
C ARG A 613 32.85 1.05 12.30
N ILE A 614 33.76 0.79 11.37
CA ILE A 614 34.78 -0.24 11.49
C ILE A 614 35.95 0.33 12.31
N THR A 615 36.35 -0.38 13.36
CA THR A 615 37.48 0.01 14.21
C THR A 615 38.46 -1.15 14.30
N ILE A 616 39.71 -0.88 13.95
CA ILE A 616 40.84 -1.77 14.13
C ILE A 616 41.57 -1.37 15.41
N ALA A 617 41.77 -2.34 16.31
CA ALA A 617 42.50 -2.19 17.55
C ALA A 617 43.51 -3.33 17.72
N GLY A 618 44.58 -3.09 18.46
CA GLY A 618 45.63 -4.07 18.72
C GLY A 618 46.88 -3.40 19.26
N VAL A 619 47.96 -4.16 19.41
CA VAL A 619 49.27 -3.61 19.79
C VAL A 619 49.86 -2.83 18.61
N ASP A 620 50.14 -1.55 18.82
CA ASP A 620 50.59 -0.58 17.81
C ASP A 620 52.12 -0.41 17.75
N ARG A 621 52.85 -0.98 18.72
CA ARG A 621 54.33 -0.94 18.74
C ARG A 621 54.93 -2.27 19.18
N LEU A 622 55.86 -2.77 18.37
CA LEU A 622 56.66 -3.95 18.67
C LEU A 622 58.13 -3.60 18.76
N THR A 623 58.77 -3.97 19.87
CA THR A 623 60.23 -3.86 20.03
C THR A 623 60.83 -5.26 20.07
N ARG A 624 61.73 -5.56 19.13
CA ARG A 624 62.35 -6.88 18.99
C ARG A 624 63.85 -6.76 18.69
N PRO A 625 64.69 -7.68 19.21
CA PRO A 625 66.09 -7.74 18.83
C PRO A 625 66.25 -8.11 17.35
N ALA A 626 67.31 -7.59 16.72
CA ALA A 626 67.63 -7.88 15.30
C ALA A 626 67.71 -9.38 14.97
N ALA A 627 68.00 -10.24 15.95
CA ALA A 627 68.07 -11.69 15.77
C ALA A 627 66.71 -12.33 15.44
N ASP A 628 65.60 -11.80 15.97
CA ASP A 628 64.26 -12.35 15.78
C ASP A 628 63.74 -12.15 14.35
N LEU A 629 64.22 -11.10 13.66
CA LEU A 629 63.90 -10.80 12.28
C LEU A 629 64.55 -11.77 11.27
N ARG A 630 65.68 -12.38 11.66
CA ARG A 630 66.42 -13.39 10.87
C ARG A 630 65.92 -14.82 11.08
N GLY A 631 65.04 -15.04 12.05
CA GLY A 631 64.51 -16.37 12.34
C GLY A 631 63.76 -16.96 11.13
N PRO A 632 63.79 -18.30 10.93
CA PRO A 632 63.12 -18.94 9.79
C PRO A 632 61.59 -18.80 9.80
N ALA A 633 61.00 -18.34 10.90
CA ALA A 633 59.58 -18.06 11.04
C ALA A 633 59.22 -16.57 10.84
N GLY A 634 60.20 -15.67 10.79
CA GLY A 634 59.99 -14.21 10.72
C GLY A 634 59.23 -13.63 11.92
N LEU A 635 58.96 -12.32 11.88
CA LEU A 635 58.20 -11.62 12.90
C LEU A 635 56.73 -11.50 12.50
N THR A 636 55.83 -12.10 13.30
CA THR A 636 54.37 -11.89 13.16
C THR A 636 54.01 -10.46 13.52
N LEU A 637 53.32 -9.75 12.62
CA LEU A 637 53.03 -8.32 12.80
C LEU A 637 51.81 -8.06 13.69
N PHE A 638 50.70 -8.73 13.44
CA PHE A 638 49.39 -8.31 13.94
C PHE A 638 48.76 -9.33 14.92
N GLN A 639 49.55 -9.93 15.83
CA GLN A 639 49.08 -11.03 16.70
C GLN A 639 47.82 -10.69 17.51
N ASP A 640 47.74 -9.48 18.07
CA ASP A 640 46.65 -9.01 18.94
C ASP A 640 45.61 -8.15 18.18
N LEU A 641 45.51 -8.33 16.87
CA LEU A 641 44.59 -7.55 16.03
C LEU A 641 43.14 -7.92 16.30
N HIS A 642 42.30 -6.91 16.53
CA HIS A 642 40.86 -7.01 16.62
C HIS A 642 40.20 -6.04 15.64
N ILE A 643 39.22 -6.53 14.88
CA ILE A 643 38.41 -5.76 13.95
C ILE A 643 36.97 -5.78 14.46
N ILE A 644 36.51 -4.61 14.91
CA ILE A 644 35.20 -4.44 15.55
C ILE A 644 34.36 -3.51 14.69
N SER A 645 33.13 -3.90 14.40
CA SER A 645 32.16 -3.00 13.77
C SER A 645 31.06 -2.60 14.74
N THR A 646 30.81 -1.30 14.85
CA THR A 646 29.75 -0.74 15.68
C THR A 646 28.79 0.07 14.81
N VAL A 647 27.50 -0.21 14.91
CA VAL A 647 26.45 0.61 14.28
C VAL A 647 26.03 1.71 15.27
N THR A 648 26.26 2.97 14.91
CA THR A 648 25.81 4.11 15.72
C THR A 648 24.30 4.29 15.52
N LYS A 649 23.50 3.76 16.45
CA LYS A 649 22.08 4.11 16.47
C LYS A 649 21.99 5.58 16.89
N GLY A 650 21.49 6.44 16.01
CA GLY A 650 21.30 7.87 16.31
C GLY A 650 20.53 8.03 17.63
N ASP A 651 21.06 8.86 18.52
CA ASP A 651 20.53 9.11 19.85
C ASP A 651 19.07 9.57 19.80
N THR A 652 18.17 8.64 20.09
CA THR A 652 16.88 8.91 20.72
C THR A 652 16.75 7.98 21.92
N ALA A 653 17.55 8.28 22.95
CA ALA A 653 17.36 7.72 24.28
C ALA A 653 16.07 8.28 24.88
N SER A 654 14.94 7.61 24.62
CA SER A 654 13.84 7.60 25.57
C SER A 654 14.15 6.52 26.61
N HIS A 655 14.27 6.95 27.86
CA HIS A 655 14.44 6.10 29.02
C HIS A 655 13.34 5.04 29.10
N HIS A 656 13.67 3.79 28.82
CA HIS A 656 12.96 2.66 29.41
C HIS A 656 13.96 1.62 29.91
N THR A 657 14.16 1.63 31.23
CA THR A 657 14.71 0.53 32.00
C THR A 657 13.80 -0.69 31.84
N GLY A 658 14.29 -1.69 31.11
CA GLY A 658 13.64 -2.98 30.97
C GLY A 658 14.67 -4.02 30.55
N THR A 659 15.17 -4.78 31.52
CA THR A 659 15.99 -5.97 31.32
C THR A 659 15.17 -7.01 30.57
N GLY A 660 15.26 -7.00 29.25
CA GLY A 660 14.81 -8.06 28.37
C GLY A 660 15.90 -8.31 27.35
N TYR A 661 16.52 -9.49 27.42
CA TYR A 661 17.36 -10.05 26.37
C TYR A 661 16.53 -10.14 25.08
N ARG A 662 16.49 -9.04 24.32
CA ARG A 662 16.04 -9.05 22.93
C ARG A 662 17.24 -9.55 22.14
N HIS A 663 17.09 -10.70 21.48
CA HIS A 663 18.00 -11.15 20.43
C HIS A 663 18.17 -9.99 19.43
N ARG A 664 19.20 -9.17 19.61
CA ARG A 664 19.75 -8.37 18.52
C ARG A 664 20.24 -9.43 17.54
N GLY A 665 19.61 -9.54 16.38
CA GLY A 665 20.25 -10.23 15.28
C GLY A 665 21.64 -9.62 15.14
N GLU A 666 22.68 -10.45 15.26
CA GLU A 666 24.04 -10.00 15.02
C GLU A 666 24.07 -9.43 13.61
N ILE A 667 24.38 -8.14 13.52
CA ILE A 667 24.57 -7.45 12.26
C ILE A 667 25.83 -8.09 11.68
N ILE A 668 25.65 -9.00 10.71
CA ILE A 668 26.75 -9.70 10.05
C ILE A 668 27.48 -8.66 9.19
N HIS A 669 28.74 -8.38 9.53
CA HIS A 669 29.62 -7.50 8.77
C HIS A 669 30.64 -8.34 8.00
N ASN A 670 30.72 -8.12 6.69
CA ASN A 670 31.70 -8.79 5.84
C ASN A 670 32.62 -7.72 5.24
N LEU A 671 33.93 -7.93 5.37
CA LEU A 671 34.93 -7.03 4.79
C LEU A 671 35.21 -7.44 3.35
N ASP A 672 35.57 -6.47 2.51
CA ASP A 672 35.87 -6.64 1.10
C ASP A 672 37.37 -6.79 0.85
N TYR A 673 38.17 -6.02 1.58
CA TYR A 673 39.63 -6.10 1.58
C TYR A 673 40.20 -5.49 2.87
N CYS A 674 41.39 -5.96 3.21
CA CYS A 674 42.27 -5.32 4.17
C CYS A 674 43.63 -5.14 3.52
N ASP A 675 44.08 -3.89 3.47
CA ASP A 675 45.34 -3.47 2.88
C ASP A 675 46.37 -3.24 3.98
N ILE A 676 47.56 -3.83 3.76
CA ILE A 676 48.75 -3.58 4.59
C ILE A 676 49.70 -2.73 3.75
N LEU A 677 49.74 -1.45 4.04
CA LEU A 677 50.61 -0.48 3.37
C LEU A 677 51.90 -0.28 4.16
N VAL A 678 53.04 -0.32 3.46
CA VAL A 678 54.34 0.02 4.04
C VAL A 678 54.49 1.54 4.03
N LEU A 679 54.74 2.13 5.20
CA LEU A 679 54.98 3.57 5.33
C LEU A 679 56.47 3.87 5.35
N GLY A 680 56.93 4.74 4.46
CA GLY A 680 58.35 5.10 4.31
C GLY A 680 58.95 4.54 3.02
N GLU A 681 60.17 4.03 3.09
CA GLU A 681 60.82 3.37 1.94
C GLU A 681 60.12 2.04 1.62
N GLU A 682 59.94 1.74 0.33
CA GLU A 682 59.42 0.45 -0.14
C GLU A 682 60.33 -0.72 0.29
N LEU A 683 59.72 -1.87 0.54
CA LEU A 683 60.47 -3.08 0.91
C LEU A 683 61.32 -3.54 -0.27
N ARG A 684 62.62 -3.70 -0.03
CA ARG A 684 63.56 -4.21 -1.03
C ARG A 684 63.45 -5.74 -1.06
N PRO A 685 63.00 -6.37 -2.15
CA PRO A 685 62.71 -7.81 -2.18
C PRO A 685 63.91 -8.71 -1.82
N GLU A 686 65.13 -8.23 -2.03
CA GLU A 686 66.38 -8.94 -1.71
C GLU A 686 66.77 -8.87 -0.21
N GLN A 687 66.15 -7.97 0.56
CA GLN A 687 66.52 -7.69 1.95
C GLN A 687 65.36 -7.88 2.93
N GLU A 688 64.14 -7.58 2.52
CA GLU A 688 62.95 -7.56 3.36
C GLU A 688 61.72 -7.99 2.57
N GLY A 689 60.74 -8.59 3.25
CA GLY A 689 59.49 -8.99 2.59
C GLY A 689 58.40 -9.38 3.58
N LEU A 690 57.16 -9.25 3.12
CA LEU A 690 55.97 -9.77 3.80
C LEU A 690 55.61 -11.13 3.20
N GLN A 691 55.36 -12.11 4.07
CA GLN A 691 54.94 -13.45 3.67
C GLN A 691 53.64 -13.85 4.38
N LEU A 692 52.75 -14.50 3.64
CA LEU A 692 51.53 -15.10 4.14
C LEU A 692 51.44 -16.53 3.58
N GLN A 693 51.27 -17.53 4.44
CA GLN A 693 51.17 -18.91 4.00
C GLN A 693 49.84 -19.16 3.27
N ARG A 694 49.90 -19.80 2.11
CA ARG A 694 48.72 -20.09 1.27
C ARG A 694 47.74 -21.09 1.92
N SER A 695 48.22 -21.92 2.84
CA SER A 695 47.40 -22.80 3.69
C SER A 695 46.38 -22.05 4.53
N THR A 696 46.72 -20.83 4.98
CA THR A 696 45.86 -19.98 5.82
C THR A 696 44.62 -19.46 5.09
N LEU A 697 44.66 -19.46 3.75
CA LEU A 697 43.59 -18.98 2.87
C LEU A 697 42.64 -20.12 2.45
N LEU A 698 43.01 -21.39 2.68
CA LEU A 698 42.17 -22.54 2.30
C LEU A 698 40.86 -22.56 3.09
N GLY A 699 39.74 -22.62 2.37
CA GLY A 699 38.39 -22.59 2.95
C GLY A 699 37.88 -21.19 3.30
N LYS A 700 38.65 -20.13 3.01
CA LYS A 700 38.25 -18.72 3.16
C LYS A 700 38.14 -18.07 1.79
N HIS A 701 37.25 -17.10 1.61
CA HIS A 701 37.01 -16.46 0.32
C HIS A 701 38.04 -15.39 -0.05
N LEU A 702 39.28 -15.52 0.44
CA LEU A 702 40.33 -14.51 0.44
C LEU A 702 41.47 -14.84 -0.54
N ASP A 703 41.93 -13.84 -1.28
CA ASP A 703 43.09 -13.89 -2.18
C ASP A 703 44.20 -12.97 -1.63
N ALA A 704 45.46 -13.42 -1.70
CA ALA A 704 46.62 -12.63 -1.28
C ALA A 704 47.46 -12.22 -2.50
N THR A 705 47.33 -10.96 -2.90
CA THR A 705 48.11 -10.33 -3.98
C THR A 705 48.53 -8.93 -3.50
N ASN A 706 49.63 -8.85 -2.74
CA ASN A 706 50.12 -7.66 -2.00
C ASN A 706 49.15 -7.07 -0.95
N SER A 707 47.86 -7.40 -0.99
CA SER A 707 46.87 -7.24 0.06
C SER A 707 45.96 -8.46 0.16
N THR A 708 45.20 -8.57 1.27
CA THR A 708 44.18 -9.62 1.46
C THR A 708 42.83 -9.11 0.96
N SER A 709 42.36 -9.67 -0.16
CA SER A 709 41.14 -9.23 -0.85
C SER A 709 40.12 -10.37 -0.98
N GLY A 710 38.83 -10.06 -0.86
CA GLY A 710 37.72 -11.01 -1.03
C GLY A 710 36.70 -10.94 0.10
N VAL A 711 35.41 -11.07 -0.22
CA VAL A 711 34.36 -10.89 0.80
C VAL A 711 34.30 -12.04 1.79
N ASP A 712 34.56 -11.74 3.07
CA ASP A 712 34.48 -12.70 4.17
C ASP A 712 34.24 -12.00 5.53
N SER A 713 33.94 -12.77 6.56
CA SER A 713 33.69 -12.24 7.91
C SER A 713 34.93 -11.55 8.50
N MET A 714 34.70 -10.53 9.34
CA MET A 714 35.77 -9.85 10.10
C MET A 714 36.65 -10.84 10.87
N SER A 715 36.06 -11.91 11.43
CA SER A 715 36.81 -12.95 12.15
C SER A 715 37.77 -13.75 11.26
N ASN A 716 37.39 -14.02 10.01
CA ASN A 716 38.25 -14.71 9.06
C ASN A 716 39.42 -13.83 8.63
N TYR A 717 39.18 -12.53 8.45
CA TYR A 717 40.19 -11.52 8.19
C TYR A 717 41.20 -11.40 9.35
N GLU A 718 40.73 -11.30 10.60
CA GLU A 718 41.61 -11.29 11.77
C GLU A 718 42.54 -12.50 11.78
N GLN A 719 41.99 -13.71 11.57
CA GLN A 719 42.78 -14.93 11.56
C GLN A 719 43.83 -14.96 10.44
N VAL A 720 43.55 -14.40 9.27
CA VAL A 720 44.51 -14.35 8.16
C VAL A 720 45.58 -13.29 8.40
N ILE A 721 45.20 -12.08 8.82
CA ILE A 721 46.14 -10.97 9.04
C ILE A 721 47.08 -11.26 10.22
N ARG A 722 46.60 -11.97 11.26
CA ARG A 722 47.44 -12.46 12.38
C ARG A 722 48.59 -13.38 11.93
N GLN A 723 48.50 -13.97 10.73
CA GLN A 723 49.51 -14.87 10.16
C GLN A 723 50.43 -14.18 9.14
N VAL A 724 50.40 -12.84 9.05
CA VAL A 724 51.34 -12.09 8.21
C VAL A 724 52.68 -11.97 8.93
N HIS A 725 53.72 -12.49 8.29
CA HIS A 725 55.10 -12.48 8.79
C HIS A 725 55.96 -11.49 8.02
N TYR A 726 56.65 -10.63 8.76
CA TYR A 726 57.70 -9.77 8.25
C TYR A 726 59.06 -10.43 8.41
N HIS A 727 59.79 -10.52 7.31
CA HIS A 727 61.14 -11.07 7.28
C HIS A 727 62.13 -9.98 6.88
N ASN A 728 63.29 -10.00 7.54
CA ASN A 728 64.42 -9.19 7.15
C ASN A 728 65.71 -10.02 7.29
N TRP A 729 66.36 -10.25 6.14
CA TRP A 729 67.55 -11.10 6.05
C TRP A 729 68.84 -10.33 6.43
N HIS A 730 68.81 -8.99 6.50
CA HIS A 730 69.93 -8.10 6.80
C HIS A 730 69.61 -7.02 7.88
N PRO A 731 69.23 -7.41 9.12
CA PRO A 731 68.71 -6.51 10.15
C PRO A 731 69.74 -5.58 10.81
N THR A 732 71.03 -5.68 10.46
CA THR A 732 72.13 -4.96 11.14
C THR A 732 72.16 -3.45 10.87
N GLN A 733 71.38 -2.96 9.92
CA GLN A 733 71.28 -1.54 9.55
C GLN A 733 69.82 -1.09 9.32
N THR A 734 68.85 -1.84 9.82
CA THR A 734 67.44 -1.63 9.47
C THR A 734 66.83 -0.50 10.29
N PRO A 735 66.28 0.56 9.65
CA PRO A 735 65.56 1.59 10.36
C PRO A 735 64.22 1.05 10.88
N ASP A 736 63.65 1.73 11.87
CA ASP A 736 62.31 1.44 12.36
C ASP A 736 61.31 1.38 11.18
N ARG A 737 60.49 0.32 11.15
CA ARG A 737 59.53 0.05 10.06
C ARG A 737 58.11 0.33 10.53
N LYS A 738 57.30 0.90 9.64
CA LYS A 738 55.89 1.23 9.93
C LYS A 738 54.98 0.57 8.91
N PHE A 739 53.96 -0.13 9.40
CA PHE A 739 52.95 -0.80 8.58
C PHE A 739 51.58 -0.22 8.93
N ARG A 740 50.85 0.28 7.94
CA ARG A 740 49.47 0.75 8.09
C ARG A 740 48.52 -0.35 7.64
N LEU A 741 47.59 -0.71 8.50
CA LEU A 741 46.49 -1.61 8.20
C LEU A 741 45.19 -0.82 8.10
N THR A 742 44.48 -1.00 6.99
CA THR A 742 43.14 -0.47 6.76
C THR A 742 42.25 -1.56 6.20
N CYS A 743 41.07 -1.72 6.77
CA CYS A 743 40.05 -2.64 6.27
C CYS A 743 38.86 -1.87 5.74
N SER A 744 38.16 -2.44 4.78
CA SER A 744 36.94 -1.83 4.23
C SER A 744 35.83 -2.84 3.97
N GLU A 745 34.60 -2.34 3.92
CA GLU A 745 33.37 -3.05 3.60
C GLU A 745 32.61 -2.28 2.51
N LEU A 746 31.86 -2.99 1.67
CA LEU A 746 31.01 -2.44 0.60
C LEU A 746 31.81 -1.58 -0.40
N ASN A 747 32.82 -2.19 -1.00
CA ASN A 747 33.69 -1.63 -2.02
C ASN A 747 34.38 -0.31 -1.60
N GLY A 748 34.80 -0.22 -0.34
CA GLY A 748 35.46 0.98 0.19
C GLY A 748 34.51 2.07 0.70
N ARG A 749 33.19 1.83 0.72
CA ARG A 749 32.21 2.78 1.25
C ARG A 749 32.40 3.02 2.76
N TYR A 750 32.71 1.97 3.50
CA TYR A 750 33.01 2.04 4.93
C TYR A 750 34.44 1.56 5.15
N THR A 751 35.30 2.46 5.60
CA THR A 751 36.70 2.16 5.91
C THR A 751 36.93 2.23 7.41
N SER A 752 37.86 1.40 7.88
CA SER A 752 38.30 1.46 9.27
C SER A 752 39.13 2.73 9.54
N ASN A 753 39.40 2.99 10.82
CA ASN A 753 40.53 3.85 11.18
C ASN A 753 41.85 3.31 10.57
N GLU A 754 42.80 4.22 10.37
CA GLU A 754 44.17 3.86 9.99
C GLU A 754 44.91 3.31 11.21
N PHE A 755 45.10 1.99 11.29
CA PHE A 755 45.88 1.38 12.36
C PHE A 755 47.35 1.28 11.93
N THR A 756 48.27 1.92 12.65
CA THR A 756 49.70 1.90 12.30
C THR A 756 50.48 1.10 13.33
N LEU A 757 51.21 0.08 12.87
CA LEU A 757 52.13 -0.72 13.65
C LEU A 757 53.57 -0.26 13.41
N GLU A 758 54.29 0.12 14.47
CA GLU A 758 55.70 0.48 14.45
C GLU A 758 56.59 -0.64 14.99
N ILE A 759 57.62 -1.02 14.23
CA ILE A 759 58.61 -2.01 14.62
C ILE A 759 59.92 -1.28 14.90
N SER A 760 60.36 -1.30 16.17
CA SER A 760 61.67 -0.81 16.57
C SER A 760 62.64 -1.97 16.78
N VAL A 761 63.82 -1.89 16.14
CA VAL A 761 64.83 -2.95 16.19
C VAL A 761 65.89 -2.62 17.23
N LEU A 762 66.07 -3.49 18.21
CA LEU A 762 67.13 -3.34 19.21
C LEU A 762 68.45 -3.87 18.64
N HIS A 763 69.38 -2.97 18.35
CA HIS A 763 70.77 -3.27 18.04
C HIS A 763 71.54 -3.39 19.37
N LYS A 764 72.10 -4.56 19.68
CA LYS A 764 73.00 -4.70 20.82
C LYS A 764 74.20 -3.76 20.63
N SER A 765 74.31 -2.77 21.51
CA SER A 765 75.59 -2.11 21.81
C SER A 765 76.51 -3.14 22.47
N GLU A 766 77.78 -3.07 22.11
CA GLU A 766 78.85 -4.00 22.46
C GLU A 766 78.93 -4.38 23.94
N ALA A 767 79.41 -5.60 24.19
CA ALA A 767 79.74 -6.10 25.50
C ALA A 767 80.76 -5.20 26.21
N GLY A 768 80.35 -4.55 27.29
CA GLY A 768 81.26 -4.02 28.30
C GLY A 768 81.42 -5.02 29.43
N GLU A 769 82.57 -5.70 29.48
CA GLU A 769 83.00 -6.50 30.62
C GLU A 769 83.42 -5.63 31.83
N HIS A 770 83.00 -6.09 33.02
CA HIS A 770 83.45 -5.77 34.38
C HIS A 770 83.03 -4.41 34.98
N VAL A 771 82.60 -4.31 36.25
CA VAL A 771 83.20 -4.87 37.48
C VAL A 771 82.14 -5.14 38.58
N ASN A 772 82.36 -6.22 39.34
CA ASN A 772 81.69 -6.56 40.60
C ASN A 772 81.88 -5.50 41.69
N HIS A 773 80.80 -5.08 42.36
CA HIS A 773 80.85 -4.75 43.79
C HIS A 773 79.57 -5.19 44.52
N MET A 774 79.75 -6.06 45.51
CA MET A 774 78.76 -6.44 46.51
C MET A 774 78.51 -5.29 47.49
N VAL A 775 77.24 -4.94 47.76
CA VAL A 775 76.75 -4.47 49.06
C VAL A 775 75.32 -4.99 49.28
N ALA A 776 75.06 -5.48 50.49
CA ALA A 776 73.84 -6.11 51.01
C ALA A 776 72.58 -5.19 51.01
N PRO A 777 71.35 -5.73 51.18
CA PRO A 777 70.11 -5.00 50.95
C PRO A 777 69.58 -4.31 52.22
N PRO A 778 68.77 -3.24 52.10
CA PRO A 778 67.78 -2.90 53.10
C PRO A 778 66.38 -3.40 52.72
N GLN A 779 65.68 -3.89 53.73
CA GLN A 779 64.27 -4.27 53.74
C GLN A 779 63.34 -3.03 53.72
N TYR A 780 62.02 -3.29 53.65
CA TYR A 780 60.85 -2.41 53.44
C TYR A 780 60.51 -2.23 51.95
N MET A 781 59.35 -2.62 51.40
CA MET A 781 58.00 -2.68 51.96
C MET A 781 57.13 -3.62 51.10
N GLN A 782 56.10 -4.23 51.72
CA GLN A 782 55.23 -5.29 51.18
C GLN A 782 54.43 -4.89 49.93
N VAL A 783 54.28 -5.82 48.98
CA VAL A 783 53.17 -5.82 48.00
C VAL A 783 52.14 -6.84 48.45
N VAL A 784 50.94 -6.33 48.76
CA VAL A 784 49.74 -7.09 49.14
C VAL A 784 49.22 -7.86 47.93
N HIS A 785 49.14 -9.18 48.08
CA HIS A 785 48.31 -10.07 47.25
C HIS A 785 46.82 -9.73 47.42
N HIS A 786 46.04 -9.70 46.35
CA HIS A 786 44.72 -10.34 46.28
C HIS A 786 44.48 -10.88 44.85
N PRO A 787 43.82 -12.05 44.71
CA PRO A 787 43.88 -12.89 43.51
C PRO A 787 42.67 -12.69 42.58
N ALA A 788 42.87 -12.80 41.27
CA ALA A 788 41.80 -13.07 40.31
C ALA A 788 42.09 -14.40 39.62
N MET A 789 41.16 -15.33 39.80
CA MET A 789 41.24 -16.73 39.40
C MET A 789 41.30 -16.88 37.88
N VAL A 790 42.37 -17.50 37.39
CA VAL A 790 42.41 -18.09 36.05
C VAL A 790 41.88 -19.52 36.19
N HIS A 791 40.66 -19.78 35.68
CA HIS A 791 40.26 -21.14 35.34
C HIS A 791 40.84 -21.47 33.96
N SER A 792 42.05 -22.05 33.95
CA SER A 792 42.62 -22.71 32.78
C SER A 792 42.21 -24.19 32.83
N LEU A 793 41.24 -24.56 32.01
CA LEU A 793 41.00 -25.95 31.62
C LEU A 793 40.85 -25.96 30.11
N TYR A 794 41.88 -26.44 29.40
CA TYR A 794 41.78 -27.43 28.33
C TYR A 794 43.19 -27.79 27.83
N PRO A 795 43.67 -29.03 28.04
CA PRO A 795 44.92 -29.50 27.48
C PRO A 795 44.75 -29.99 26.03
N THR A 796 45.79 -29.73 25.24
CA THR A 796 46.08 -30.31 23.94
C THR A 796 46.22 -31.83 24.04
N HIS A 797 45.45 -32.58 23.25
CA HIS A 797 45.59 -34.03 23.14
C HIS A 797 46.66 -34.43 22.12
N GLY A 798 47.77 -34.97 22.62
CA GLY A 798 48.63 -35.93 21.91
C GLY A 798 48.14 -37.37 22.16
N SER A 799 48.31 -38.22 21.17
CA SER A 799 47.83 -39.59 21.01
C SER A 799 48.13 -40.58 22.14
N GLY A 800 47.17 -41.45 22.46
CA GLY A 800 47.43 -42.80 23.02
C GLY A 800 46.44 -43.30 24.08
N VAL A 801 45.63 -44.30 23.70
CA VAL A 801 44.69 -45.13 24.50
C VAL A 801 43.28 -44.53 24.74
N PRO A 802 42.19 -45.20 24.31
CA PRO A 802 40.84 -44.68 24.49
C PRO A 802 40.35 -44.82 25.94
N SER A 803 40.02 -43.67 26.55
CA SER A 803 39.24 -43.58 27.79
C SER A 803 37.84 -44.16 27.56
N ALA A 804 37.29 -44.85 28.57
CA ALA A 804 35.96 -45.47 28.57
C ALA A 804 34.83 -44.55 28.06
N ALA A 805 34.99 -43.23 28.15
CA ALA A 805 34.04 -42.25 27.60
C ALA A 805 33.94 -42.28 26.06
N THR A 806 35.04 -42.55 25.34
CA THR A 806 35.02 -42.64 23.87
C THR A 806 34.29 -43.89 23.38
N VAL A 807 34.37 -44.99 24.14
CA VAL A 807 33.61 -46.21 23.85
C VAL A 807 32.11 -45.96 24.02
N VAL A 808 31.70 -45.23 25.06
CA VAL A 808 30.28 -44.87 25.28
C VAL A 808 29.76 -43.94 24.19
N ILE A 809 30.55 -42.95 23.75
CA ILE A 809 30.15 -42.03 22.66
C ILE A 809 30.01 -42.78 21.33
N VAL A 810 30.94 -43.69 21.01
CA VAL A 810 30.85 -44.51 19.80
C VAL A 810 29.65 -45.45 19.86
N ILE A 811 29.34 -46.04 21.02
CA ILE A 811 28.13 -46.85 21.22
C ILE A 811 26.85 -46.00 21.07
N CYS A 812 26.83 -44.77 21.59
CA CYS A 812 25.68 -43.87 21.44
C CYS A 812 25.49 -43.41 19.99
N ILE A 813 26.57 -43.11 19.25
CA ILE A 813 26.50 -42.75 17.84
C ILE A 813 26.06 -43.97 17.01
N ALA A 814 26.57 -45.16 17.30
CA ALA A 814 26.14 -46.39 16.64
C ALA A 814 24.65 -46.68 16.91
N ALA A 815 24.17 -46.48 18.15
CA ALA A 815 22.76 -46.63 18.50
C ALA A 815 21.88 -45.60 17.77
N LEU A 816 22.32 -44.35 17.67
CA LEU A 816 21.61 -43.30 16.91
C LEU A 816 21.52 -43.63 15.43
N VAL A 817 22.59 -44.13 14.82
CA VAL A 817 22.59 -44.57 13.42
C VAL A 817 21.62 -45.74 13.23
N VAL A 818 21.59 -46.71 14.15
CA VAL A 818 20.62 -47.82 14.11
C VAL A 818 19.18 -47.32 14.23
N VAL A 819 18.90 -46.35 15.11
CA VAL A 819 17.56 -45.76 15.25
C VAL A 819 17.15 -45.02 13.98
N VAL A 820 18.04 -44.25 13.36
CA VAL A 820 17.77 -43.55 12.10
C VAL A 820 17.54 -44.53 10.96
N VAL A 821 18.36 -45.59 10.86
CA VAL A 821 18.19 -46.65 9.84
C VAL A 821 16.88 -47.42 10.05
N LEU A 822 16.51 -47.74 11.29
CA LEU A 822 15.21 -48.35 11.61
C LEU A 822 14.05 -47.40 11.30
N GLY A 823 14.21 -46.09 11.53
CA GLY A 823 13.25 -45.06 11.15
C GLY A 823 13.03 -45.00 9.64
N ILE A 824 14.11 -44.95 8.86
CA ILE A 824 14.05 -44.98 7.39
C ILE A 824 13.45 -46.31 6.88
N TYR A 825 13.83 -47.43 7.49
CA TYR A 825 13.29 -48.75 7.14
C TYR A 825 11.79 -48.87 7.44
N ARG A 826 11.31 -48.30 8.56
CA ARG A 826 9.87 -48.25 8.86
C ARG A 826 9.10 -47.35 7.90
N ILE A 827 9.66 -46.20 7.53
CA ILE A 827 9.06 -45.29 6.54
C ILE A 827 8.98 -45.96 5.16
N HIS A 828 10.00 -46.72 4.76
CA HIS A 828 10.00 -47.50 3.52
C HIS A 828 8.98 -48.66 3.55
N LEU A 829 8.82 -49.34 4.69
CA LEU A 829 7.80 -50.39 4.87
C LEU A 829 6.37 -49.83 4.80
N THR A 830 6.12 -48.66 5.38
CA THR A 830 4.81 -47.99 5.25
C THR A 830 4.53 -47.52 3.83
N HIS A 831 5.55 -47.02 3.10
CA HIS A 831 5.39 -46.64 1.69
C HIS A 831 5.19 -47.84 0.75
N GLN A 832 5.69 -49.03 1.09
CA GLN A 832 5.43 -50.25 0.33
C GLN A 832 4.03 -50.84 0.55
N GLN A 833 3.33 -50.45 1.63
CA GLN A 833 1.94 -50.85 1.87
C GLN A 833 0.92 -49.93 1.19
N GLU A 834 1.25 -48.66 0.93
CA GLU A 834 0.41 -47.74 0.13
C GLU A 834 0.59 -47.91 -1.39
N GLY A 835 1.70 -48.49 -1.84
CA GLY A 835 1.99 -48.73 -3.27
C GLY A 835 1.34 -49.96 -3.89
N ARG A 836 0.55 -50.75 -3.13
CA ARG A 836 -0.02 -52.03 -3.60
C ARG A 836 -1.55 -52.11 -3.57
N SER A 837 -2.25 -50.99 -3.32
CA SER A 837 -3.72 -50.92 -3.27
C SER A 837 -4.33 -49.86 -4.20
N SER A 838 -3.73 -49.66 -5.38
CA SER A 838 -4.27 -48.76 -6.42
C SER A 838 -4.23 -49.44 -7.79
N ASP A 839 -4.78 -50.66 -7.88
CA ASP A 839 -5.23 -51.20 -9.16
C ASP A 839 -6.17 -52.39 -8.90
N THR A 840 -7.46 -52.11 -8.74
CA THR A 840 -8.59 -52.95 -9.20
C THR A 840 -9.94 -52.34 -8.75
N THR A 841 -10.62 -51.73 -9.72
CA THR A 841 -12.06 -51.83 -10.04
C THR A 841 -13.10 -52.12 -8.93
N LYS A 842 -13.98 -51.12 -8.73
CA LYS A 842 -15.46 -51.11 -8.81
C LYS A 842 -16.32 -52.13 -8.04
N GLU A 843 -17.39 -51.52 -7.47
CA GLU A 843 -18.70 -52.05 -7.02
C GLU A 843 -18.87 -52.46 -5.54
N GLY A 844 -19.95 -51.93 -4.93
CA GLY A 844 -20.72 -52.65 -3.91
C GLY A 844 -20.82 -52.04 -2.50
N GLU A 845 -21.93 -51.33 -2.26
CA GLU A 845 -22.77 -51.31 -1.03
C GLU A 845 -22.22 -50.90 0.37
N LEU A 846 -22.83 -49.82 0.89
CA LEU A 846 -23.55 -49.66 2.18
C LEU A 846 -23.05 -50.48 3.40
N ASP A 847 -22.72 -49.81 4.52
CA ASP A 847 -23.57 -49.83 5.72
C ASP A 847 -23.20 -48.75 6.78
N TRP A 848 -24.17 -48.45 7.63
CA TRP A 848 -24.29 -47.35 8.59
C TRP A 848 -23.63 -47.54 9.97
N ASN A 849 -23.54 -46.40 10.68
CA ASN A 849 -23.71 -46.16 12.13
C ASN A 849 -22.50 -46.07 13.10
N ASP A 850 -22.24 -44.82 13.51
CA ASP A 850 -22.67 -44.18 14.77
C ASP A 850 -22.00 -44.52 16.12
N SER A 851 -21.69 -43.43 16.84
CA SER A 851 -21.66 -43.25 18.30
C SER A 851 -20.56 -43.94 19.13
N ALA A 852 -19.73 -43.17 19.85
CA ALA A 852 -20.10 -42.58 21.15
C ALA A 852 -18.89 -42.12 22.01
N LEU A 853 -19.14 -41.06 22.79
CA LEU A 853 -18.58 -40.67 24.11
C LEU A 853 -17.33 -39.77 24.11
N ASN A 854 -17.45 -38.46 24.42
CA ASN A 854 -17.76 -37.77 25.70
C ASN A 854 -16.72 -38.00 26.82
N ILE A 855 -16.14 -36.91 27.34
CA ILE A 855 -16.48 -36.27 28.63
C ILE A 855 -15.55 -35.04 28.80
N THR A 856 -15.98 -33.77 28.81
CA THR A 856 -16.82 -32.92 29.70
C THR A 856 -16.12 -32.14 30.84
N VAL A 857 -16.35 -30.81 30.79
CA VAL A 857 -16.47 -29.75 31.84
C VAL A 857 -15.28 -29.39 32.74
N ASN A 858 -15.05 -28.13 33.15
CA ASN A 858 -16.05 -27.13 33.59
C ASN A 858 -15.60 -25.66 33.41
N PRO A 859 -16.57 -24.71 33.38
CA PRO A 859 -16.40 -23.26 33.35
C PRO A 859 -16.66 -22.59 34.71
N MET A 860 -16.18 -21.35 34.87
CA MET A 860 -16.63 -20.25 35.76
C MET A 860 -15.47 -19.22 35.76
N GLU A 861 -15.63 -17.90 35.67
CA GLU A 861 -16.58 -17.04 36.36
C GLU A 861 -16.63 -15.66 35.67
N MET A 862 -17.82 -15.03 35.70
CA MET A 862 -18.05 -13.64 35.34
C MET A 862 -17.34 -12.69 36.32
N ASN A 863 -16.80 -11.58 35.81
CA ASN A 863 -16.87 -10.32 36.56
C ASN A 863 -17.04 -9.13 35.62
N THR A 864 -18.21 -8.51 35.77
CA THR A 864 -18.60 -7.19 35.30
C THR A 864 -17.76 -6.09 35.95
N HIS A 865 -17.21 -5.18 35.15
CA HIS A 865 -17.00 -3.80 35.59
C HIS A 865 -17.31 -2.82 34.45
N PHE A 866 -18.43 -2.12 34.61
CA PHE A 866 -18.70 -0.83 34.00
C PHE A 866 -17.69 0.20 34.56
N ILE A 867 -16.99 0.91 33.69
CA ILE A 867 -16.49 2.26 33.98
C ILE A 867 -16.87 3.15 32.81
N THR A 868 -17.92 3.94 33.05
CA THR A 868 -18.25 5.15 32.31
C THR A 868 -17.23 6.22 32.68
N ILE A 869 -16.52 6.81 31.71
CA ILE A 869 -15.88 8.13 31.88
C ILE A 869 -16.56 9.09 30.91
N VAL A 870 -17.43 9.90 31.49
CA VAL A 870 -17.89 11.18 30.95
C VAL A 870 -16.76 12.18 31.15
N LEU A 871 -16.31 12.87 30.09
CA LEU A 871 -15.71 14.19 30.20
C LEU A 871 -16.18 15.07 29.04
N GLN A 872 -17.16 15.93 29.36
CA GLN A 872 -17.53 17.12 28.61
C GLN A 872 -16.57 18.29 28.94
N PRO A 873 -16.56 19.37 28.13
CA PRO A 873 -15.49 20.36 28.08
C PRO A 873 -15.64 21.45 29.15
N ALA A 874 -14.52 22.02 29.59
CA ALA A 874 -14.51 23.21 30.45
C ALA A 874 -14.06 24.44 29.65
N TYR A 875 -14.96 25.41 29.56
CA TYR A 875 -14.75 26.82 29.23
C TYR A 875 -13.98 27.55 30.35
N GLY A 876 -13.17 28.56 30.00
CA GLY A 876 -12.81 29.66 30.91
C GLY A 876 -11.60 30.51 30.48
N PRO A 877 -11.56 31.83 30.76
CA PRO A 877 -11.18 32.86 29.77
C PRO A 877 -9.99 33.79 30.19
N ILE A 878 -9.78 34.86 29.38
CA ILE A 878 -9.27 36.23 29.73
C ILE A 878 -7.90 36.65 29.13
N THR A 879 -7.99 37.25 27.93
CA THR A 879 -7.61 38.62 27.45
C THR A 879 -6.31 39.37 27.79
N HIS A 880 -5.95 40.21 26.78
CA HIS A 880 -5.10 41.43 26.69
C HIS A 880 -3.61 41.22 26.35
N GLY A 881 -3.01 41.87 25.35
CA GLY A 881 -3.40 42.92 24.39
C GLY A 881 -2.18 43.82 24.09
N HIS A 882 -1.90 44.16 22.81
CA HIS A 882 -1.72 45.54 22.30
C HIS A 882 -1.10 45.63 20.88
N ASP A 883 -1.73 46.54 20.12
CA ASP A 883 -1.23 47.52 19.12
C ASP A 883 -0.74 47.07 17.73
N ARG A 884 -1.41 47.45 16.62
CA ARG A 884 -1.76 48.76 15.98
C ARG A 884 -0.72 49.15 14.92
N GLN A 885 -1.11 49.18 13.64
CA GLN A 885 -1.32 50.42 12.86
C GLN A 885 -1.71 50.18 11.39
N ASP A 886 -2.64 51.02 10.95
CA ASP A 886 -3.21 51.21 9.61
C ASP A 886 -2.18 51.72 8.57
N MET A 887 -2.44 51.53 7.26
CA MET A 887 -2.58 52.65 6.30
C MET A 887 -3.07 52.23 4.89
N GLU A 888 -4.16 52.88 4.49
CA GLU A 888 -4.75 53.27 3.19
C GLU A 888 -4.11 53.01 1.80
N LEU A 889 -4.98 52.55 0.88
CA LEU A 889 -5.41 53.08 -0.44
C LEU A 889 -4.38 53.66 -1.45
N ARG A 890 -4.43 53.14 -2.70
CA ARG A 890 -4.64 53.90 -3.96
C ARG A 890 -4.69 53.04 -5.25
N ASP A 891 -5.80 53.17 -5.96
CA ASP A 891 -6.08 53.34 -7.41
C ASP A 891 -5.13 52.80 -8.52
N GLU A 892 -5.72 51.92 -9.36
CA GLU A 892 -5.90 51.92 -10.85
C GLU A 892 -4.78 52.40 -11.83
N PRO A 893 -4.89 52.15 -13.17
CA PRO A 893 -5.36 50.98 -13.92
C PRO A 893 -4.42 50.65 -15.11
N THR A 894 -4.68 49.60 -15.92
CA THR A 894 -4.43 49.63 -17.39
C THR A 894 -5.09 48.44 -18.12
N SER A 895 -5.98 48.80 -19.05
CA SER A 895 -6.42 48.05 -20.23
C SER A 895 -5.24 47.80 -21.20
N HIS A 896 -5.18 46.71 -21.95
CA HIS A 896 -5.83 46.60 -23.27
C HIS A 896 -5.67 45.19 -23.88
N THR A 897 -6.79 44.66 -24.42
CA THR A 897 -6.98 44.05 -25.77
C THR A 897 -5.74 43.62 -26.56
N GLY A 898 -5.63 42.48 -27.24
CA GLY A 898 -6.57 41.48 -27.76
C GLY A 898 -5.98 40.90 -29.06
N HIS A 899 -6.25 39.62 -29.40
CA HIS A 899 -6.52 39.09 -30.76
C HIS A 899 -6.49 37.54 -30.82
N ILE A 900 -7.69 36.94 -30.87
CA ILE A 900 -8.30 36.16 -31.98
C ILE A 900 -7.40 35.19 -32.80
N THR A 901 -7.64 33.89 -32.56
CA THR A 901 -8.14 32.82 -33.48
C THR A 901 -7.37 32.45 -34.78
N ILE A 902 -7.09 31.15 -34.98
CA ILE A 902 -7.78 30.23 -35.92
C ILE A 902 -7.14 28.82 -35.89
N TRP A 903 -8.02 27.83 -36.02
CA TRP A 903 -7.87 26.38 -36.02
C TRP A 903 -6.97 25.79 -37.12
N LYS A 904 -6.33 24.66 -36.81
CA LYS A 904 -6.49 23.41 -37.58
C LYS A 904 -6.18 22.19 -36.73
#